data_AF-A0A7S2JUY3-F1
#
_entry.id   AF-A0A7S2JUY3-F1
#
_cell.length_a   1.000
_cell.length_b   1.000
_cell.length_c   1.000
_cell.angle_alpha   90.00
_cell.angle_beta   90.00
_cell.angle_gamma   90.00
#
_symmetry.space_group_name_H-M   'P 1'
#
loop_
_entity.id
_entity.type
_entity.pdbx_description
1 polymer ?
#
loop_
_entity_poly.entity_id
_entity_poly.type
_entity_poly.pdbx_seq_one_letter_code
_entity_poly.pdbx_strand_id
1 'polypeptide(L)'
;MVKSLMHESLISPKQATGLVQAAGVSMDGEAPLTHRDRAAKPIHLTRFPGLASERLAFFFQSLTWIEKQKPGKGTVFDPNTDALTGAYFDPGSVPSLSQIIPAYNEVVIPSAEFLKAGSDPEDARNGSPDDQPGLGDLTVPPQGDGVNTNLAFMISQFPDEWVFLAKRLNAEGWTEKAESQDLYQDFIKGTLNPDCVMEVRLWAALRMQSVAKTVVGALHYGRALASVPKIRQHYAQFPEKRIPEDHVEVILAHQTYGHTEGNEKNDEAVQVLLEKYADDPLYLVFDLKKGTSAEIWRMVENFLSSRGGYAPGSFEQASVKARWDKNRRGLSVLEVLPRKFPLRIGSHSDFKTQGKACNQLNGLRFASGHYVQALDCNMGTFIGEGFKVPYVLRSFMPLDKEDRTAPKCRYLGFREYIYTGREGTVGKCHAAAEWTFGTIYQRFLTGLGIRMHYGHPDFLDAFWARNRGGMSKSSPVVNLSEDIFAGFNVRMREEKSPHIDALEFEKGREATFNAASNFFSKISGGSIAVIRSRDNHLLCERIGLLHSLSYYFTSVAFYASNLMVDFSIYLYVILFILFTLAGLGPGELAALGSRFSTEWIISMGLVTLVPQLCEMVLEHGAVHAVREVLGGIGSATFFFIFQNKNIASAMKEGAMTGIARYFFTGRPQANQHQTWKDIYVTYWKSHYRPAWFLCMAYLIYTVLALQSENRGKLPMSLVVISFVAWVITPILFSPFPRWNLIRQDLREFSNFITGGAGTGGDEIKEVVERGKKGTVRSLFECGLADEMSTWTEAPLLTLLASWACRAIVTGLVITTLPAEILDFMPIFLLALSFSWVVVLGYFLAGLNNVFLVLSFLVWPATIPVAHLVIGVRWSSPHSWVRLPEYLISLCLFLYMLGLAKGFVLLICRGIHQLLPWMSRRGATGRLHECIRTCFVYFLVHQVQLVQAYVVLATNCVVSSVLAIVDMVFCNAHTWFLLNSEMARTKYGERYMEQNSTFYERDALGYGLDLWDLDSESEAPSA
;
A
#
# COMPACT_ATOMS: atom_id res chain seq x y z
N MET A 1 10.64 -23.36 20.07
CA MET A 1 10.06 -23.42 18.71
C MET A 1 8.68 -24.05 18.69
N VAL A 2 8.55 -25.36 18.98
CA VAL A 2 7.24 -26.07 18.92
C VAL A 2 6.15 -25.36 19.75
N LYS A 3 6.49 -24.91 20.98
CA LYS A 3 5.58 -24.07 21.80
C LYS A 3 5.09 -22.80 21.10
N SER A 4 5.96 -22.10 20.36
CA SER A 4 5.58 -20.88 19.63
C SER A 4 4.70 -21.21 18.42
N LEU A 5 5.01 -22.26 17.66
CA LEU A 5 4.14 -22.73 16.58
C LEU A 5 2.73 -23.09 17.10
N MET A 6 2.64 -23.75 18.25
CA MET A 6 1.38 -24.12 18.89
C MET A 6 0.62 -22.87 19.41
N HIS A 7 1.30 -21.98 20.12
CA HIS A 7 0.70 -20.74 20.65
C HIS A 7 0.20 -19.81 19.53
N GLU A 8 0.90 -19.78 18.40
CA GLU A 8 0.50 -19.03 17.21
C GLU A 8 -0.55 -19.78 16.38
N SER A 9 -0.97 -20.98 16.80
CA SER A 9 -1.95 -21.85 16.11
C SER A 9 -1.52 -22.25 14.69
N LEU A 10 -0.21 -22.41 14.46
CA LEU A 10 0.36 -22.92 13.20
C LEU A 10 0.40 -24.47 13.15
N ILE A 11 0.28 -25.11 14.31
CA ILE A 11 0.15 -26.57 14.48
C ILE A 11 -0.87 -26.86 15.59
N SER A 12 -1.52 -28.02 15.52
CA SER A 12 -2.41 -28.50 16.58
C SER A 12 -1.65 -28.96 17.84
N PRO A 13 -2.32 -29.01 19.02
CA PRO A 13 -1.72 -29.56 20.24
C PRO A 13 -1.18 -30.99 20.06
N LYS A 14 -1.90 -31.86 19.33
CA LYS A 14 -1.46 -33.24 19.04
C LYS A 14 -0.19 -33.28 18.19
N GLN A 15 -0.12 -32.44 17.15
CA GLN A 15 1.08 -32.29 16.32
C GLN A 15 2.29 -31.77 17.13
N ALA A 16 2.06 -30.83 18.05
CA ALA A 16 3.10 -30.33 18.95
C ALA A 16 3.64 -31.45 19.84
N THR A 17 2.77 -32.26 20.45
CA THR A 17 3.17 -33.43 21.24
C THR A 17 3.95 -34.44 20.40
N GLY A 18 3.51 -34.75 19.18
CA GLY A 18 4.23 -35.66 18.27
C GLY A 18 5.63 -35.17 17.89
N LEU A 19 5.79 -33.87 17.58
CA LEU A 19 7.10 -33.27 17.29
C LEU A 19 8.06 -33.36 18.48
N VAL A 20 7.54 -33.11 19.68
CA VAL A 20 8.33 -33.14 20.91
C VAL A 20 8.71 -34.57 21.30
N GLN A 21 7.80 -35.54 21.13
CA GLN A 21 8.09 -36.96 21.29
C GLN A 21 9.16 -37.45 20.32
N ALA A 22 9.06 -37.08 19.03
CA ALA A 22 10.09 -37.43 18.05
C ALA A 22 11.44 -36.76 18.33
N ALA A 23 11.44 -35.58 18.95
CA ALA A 23 12.65 -34.93 19.43
C ALA A 23 13.21 -35.55 20.73
N GLY A 24 12.52 -36.51 21.35
CA GLY A 24 12.96 -37.23 22.55
C GLY A 24 12.95 -36.40 23.85
N VAL A 25 12.23 -35.28 23.87
CA VAL A 25 12.16 -34.33 24.98
C VAL A 25 10.72 -34.17 25.46
N SER A 26 10.48 -33.75 26.70
CA SER A 26 9.14 -33.37 27.16
C SER A 26 8.73 -31.98 26.61
N MET A 27 7.43 -31.66 26.60
CA MET A 27 7.00 -30.29 26.22
C MET A 27 7.61 -29.24 27.13
N ASP A 28 7.89 -29.57 28.39
CA ASP A 28 8.56 -28.66 29.32
C ASP A 28 10.06 -28.50 29.04
N GLY A 29 10.64 -29.37 28.22
CA GLY A 29 12.03 -29.29 27.75
C GLY A 29 13.07 -29.68 28.79
N GLU A 30 12.65 -30.13 29.98
CA GLU A 30 13.54 -30.36 31.12
C GLU A 30 13.83 -31.85 31.38
N ALA A 31 12.99 -32.77 30.88
CA ALA A 31 13.18 -34.21 31.10
C ALA A 31 13.34 -34.97 29.77
N PRO A 32 14.42 -35.76 29.60
CA PRO A 32 14.50 -36.71 28.49
C PRO A 32 13.41 -37.78 28.63
N LEU A 33 12.71 -38.08 27.54
CA LEU A 33 11.66 -39.10 27.52
C LEU A 33 12.24 -40.51 27.80
N THR A 34 11.49 -41.34 28.52
CA THR A 34 11.92 -42.69 28.91
C THR A 34 12.10 -43.59 27.67
N HIS A 35 12.81 -44.72 27.80
CA HIS A 35 13.09 -45.61 26.66
C HIS A 35 11.81 -46.21 26.03
N ARG A 36 10.69 -46.24 26.75
CA ARG A 36 9.36 -46.63 26.22
C ARG A 36 8.69 -45.52 25.41
N ASP A 37 8.99 -44.26 25.70
CA ASP A 37 8.40 -43.08 25.06
C ASP A 37 9.14 -42.64 23.78
N ARG A 38 10.33 -43.20 23.52
CA ARG A 38 11.18 -42.89 22.36
C ARG A 38 10.81 -43.67 21.08
N ALA A 39 9.81 -44.55 21.13
CA ALA A 39 9.39 -45.34 19.97
C ALA A 39 8.53 -44.50 19.01
N ALA A 40 9.12 -43.52 18.33
CA ALA A 40 8.42 -42.68 17.36
C ALA A 40 8.92 -42.94 15.93
N LYS A 41 7.97 -43.15 15.00
CA LYS A 41 8.21 -43.23 13.55
C LYS A 41 8.79 -41.89 13.03
N PRO A 42 9.66 -41.90 11.99
CA PRO A 42 10.18 -40.67 11.40
C PRO A 42 9.05 -39.74 10.93
N ILE A 43 9.12 -38.46 11.31
CA ILE A 43 8.12 -37.45 10.96
C ILE A 43 8.47 -36.83 9.62
N HIS A 44 7.60 -36.99 8.62
CA HIS A 44 7.76 -36.34 7.33
C HIS A 44 7.19 -34.91 7.40
N LEU A 45 8.02 -33.89 7.12
CA LEU A 45 7.63 -32.48 7.26
C LEU A 45 6.48 -32.07 6.34
N THR A 46 6.28 -32.78 5.23
CA THR A 46 5.14 -32.55 4.31
C THR A 46 3.77 -32.81 4.94
N ARG A 47 3.71 -33.36 6.16
CA ARG A 47 2.47 -33.55 6.94
C ARG A 47 2.07 -32.30 7.73
N PHE A 48 2.90 -31.26 7.74
CA PHE A 48 2.55 -29.97 8.35
C PHE A 48 2.07 -28.98 7.29
N PRO A 49 1.25 -27.98 7.66
CA PRO A 49 0.95 -26.86 6.77
C PRO A 49 2.24 -26.25 6.21
N GLY A 50 2.21 -25.79 4.96
CA GLY A 50 3.41 -25.38 4.22
C GLY A 50 4.33 -24.44 5.00
N LEU A 51 3.76 -23.39 5.61
CA LEU A 51 4.53 -22.44 6.43
C LEU A 51 5.18 -23.11 7.65
N ALA A 52 4.47 -23.97 8.37
CA ALA A 52 5.02 -24.70 9.51
C ALA A 52 6.12 -25.67 9.06
N SER A 53 5.92 -26.38 7.94
CA SER A 53 6.90 -27.29 7.33
C SER A 53 8.19 -26.56 6.95
N GLU A 54 8.10 -25.43 6.23
CA GLU A 54 9.26 -24.62 5.84
C GLU A 54 10.07 -24.15 7.06
N ARG A 55 9.38 -23.67 8.10
CA ARG A 55 10.06 -23.19 9.31
C ARG A 55 10.68 -24.34 10.11
N LEU A 56 10.03 -25.49 10.18
CA LEU A 56 10.60 -26.71 10.79
C LEU A 56 11.79 -27.25 9.98
N ALA A 57 11.73 -27.18 8.65
CA ALA A 57 12.79 -27.65 7.76
C ALA A 57 14.13 -26.97 8.04
N PHE A 58 14.13 -25.68 8.41
CA PHE A 58 15.35 -24.99 8.84
C PHE A 58 16.11 -25.78 9.93
N PHE A 59 15.46 -26.16 11.03
CA PHE A 59 16.16 -26.88 12.08
C PHE A 59 16.52 -28.30 11.67
N PHE A 60 15.62 -29.03 11.01
CA PHE A 60 15.88 -30.44 10.69
C PHE A 60 16.89 -30.63 9.54
N GLN A 61 16.85 -29.80 8.49
CA GLN A 61 17.76 -29.89 7.34
C GLN A 61 19.09 -29.16 7.56
N SER A 62 19.10 -27.98 8.20
CA SER A 62 20.36 -27.27 8.45
C SER A 62 21.27 -28.10 9.35
N LEU A 63 20.72 -28.83 10.34
CA LEU A 63 21.51 -29.75 11.16
C LEU A 63 22.11 -30.90 10.35
N THR A 64 21.36 -31.52 9.43
CA THR A 64 21.88 -32.64 8.62
C THR A 64 22.93 -32.20 7.60
N TRP A 65 22.81 -30.98 7.07
CA TRP A 65 23.79 -30.44 6.12
C TRP A 65 25.09 -30.03 6.84
N ILE A 66 24.98 -29.45 8.04
CA ILE A 66 26.12 -29.17 8.93
C ILE A 66 26.85 -30.47 9.30
N GLU A 67 26.12 -31.55 9.57
CA GLU A 67 26.69 -32.85 9.94
C GLU A 67 27.41 -33.56 8.77
N LYS A 68 27.03 -33.24 7.52
CA LYS A 68 27.57 -33.88 6.29
C LYS A 68 28.77 -33.16 5.67
N GLN A 69 29.17 -31.97 6.15
CA GLN A 69 30.32 -31.26 5.60
C GLN A 69 31.64 -31.65 6.30
N LYS A 70 32.58 -32.22 5.53
CA LYS A 70 34.03 -32.28 5.80
C LYS A 70 34.83 -31.76 4.58
N PRO A 71 36.08 -31.33 4.78
CA PRO A 71 36.58 -30.03 4.32
C PRO A 71 37.12 -30.07 2.89
N GLY A 72 36.85 -29.00 2.13
CA GLY A 72 37.40 -28.87 0.78
C GLY A 72 37.43 -27.47 0.20
N LYS A 73 36.39 -26.63 0.44
CA LYS A 73 36.34 -25.20 0.04
C LYS A 73 35.02 -24.53 0.47
N GLY A 74 34.69 -24.64 1.75
CA GLY A 74 33.54 -23.98 2.39
C GLY A 74 33.91 -23.66 3.84
N THR A 75 33.28 -22.64 4.42
CA THR A 75 33.50 -22.14 5.78
C THR A 75 33.67 -23.31 6.76
N VAL A 76 34.87 -23.46 7.35
CA VAL A 76 35.12 -24.47 8.39
C VAL A 76 34.43 -23.96 9.65
N PHE A 77 33.28 -24.54 9.96
CA PHE A 77 32.63 -24.33 11.25
C PHE A 77 33.41 -25.15 12.27
N ASP A 78 34.05 -24.52 13.25
CA ASP A 78 34.49 -25.24 14.44
C ASP A 78 33.30 -25.24 15.42
N PRO A 79 32.64 -26.40 15.65
CA PRO A 79 31.48 -26.48 16.53
C PRO A 79 31.77 -26.01 17.95
N ASN A 80 33.05 -25.94 18.35
CA ASN A 80 33.45 -25.48 19.67
C ASN A 80 33.56 -23.95 19.77
N THR A 81 33.76 -23.22 18.67
CA THR A 81 33.89 -21.74 18.65
C THR A 81 32.69 -21.03 18.03
N ASP A 82 31.99 -21.66 17.09
CA ASP A 82 31.05 -20.97 16.20
C ASP A 82 29.56 -21.23 16.52
N ALA A 83 29.28 -22.06 17.54
CA ALA A 83 27.92 -22.40 17.97
C ALA A 83 27.57 -21.78 19.33
N LEU A 84 26.32 -21.31 19.49
CA LEU A 84 25.77 -20.85 20.79
C LEU A 84 25.75 -21.96 21.87
N THR A 85 26.04 -23.21 21.48
CA THR A 85 26.17 -24.39 22.34
C THR A 85 27.61 -24.91 22.46
N GLY A 86 28.55 -24.36 21.69
CA GLY A 86 29.95 -24.82 21.62
C GLY A 86 30.70 -24.59 22.93
N ALA A 87 31.68 -25.45 23.26
CA ALA A 87 32.36 -25.46 24.56
C ALA A 87 32.94 -24.08 24.97
N TYR A 88 33.47 -23.31 24.01
CA TYR A 88 34.09 -22.00 24.22
C TYR A 88 33.14 -20.80 24.04
N PHE A 89 31.84 -21.03 23.86
CA PHE A 89 30.86 -19.95 23.77
C PHE A 89 30.79 -19.16 25.09
N ASP A 90 31.04 -17.85 25.01
CA ASP A 90 30.85 -16.90 26.10
C ASP A 90 29.48 -16.20 25.96
N PRO A 91 28.52 -16.45 26.86
CA PRO A 91 27.24 -15.75 26.87
C PRO A 91 27.37 -14.22 26.95
N GLY A 92 28.43 -13.71 27.58
CA GLY A 92 28.70 -12.27 27.69
C GLY A 92 29.06 -11.61 26.35
N SER A 93 29.48 -12.38 25.34
CA SER A 93 29.85 -11.85 24.02
C SER A 93 28.66 -11.67 23.07
N VAL A 94 27.44 -12.02 23.49
CA VAL A 94 26.24 -11.87 22.65
C VAL A 94 25.92 -10.39 22.48
N PRO A 95 25.92 -9.85 21.25
CA PRO A 95 25.66 -8.43 21.06
C PRO A 95 24.20 -8.08 21.36
N SER A 96 24.00 -6.92 21.99
CA SER A 96 22.65 -6.44 22.32
C SER A 96 21.96 -5.73 21.14
N LEU A 97 20.64 -5.85 21.06
CA LEU A 97 19.80 -5.30 20.00
C LEU A 97 18.60 -4.56 20.59
N SER A 98 18.39 -3.32 20.16
CA SER A 98 17.15 -2.58 20.39
C SER A 98 16.31 -2.56 19.11
N GLN A 99 15.09 -3.10 19.17
CA GLN A 99 14.14 -3.08 18.06
C GLN A 99 13.07 -2.02 18.31
N ILE A 100 12.92 -1.06 17.40
CA ILE A 100 12.00 0.07 17.53
C ILE A 100 10.81 -0.14 16.58
N ILE A 101 9.61 -0.12 17.12
CA ILE A 101 8.33 -0.23 16.41
C ILE A 101 7.62 1.14 16.49
N PRO A 102 7.67 1.98 15.43
CA PRO A 102 7.14 3.32 15.43
C PRO A 102 5.65 3.34 15.05
N ALA A 103 4.78 3.18 16.05
CA ALA A 103 3.33 3.13 15.85
C ALA A 103 2.68 4.52 15.78
N TYR A 104 2.12 4.85 14.62
CA TYR A 104 1.27 6.01 14.34
C TYR A 104 -0.13 5.61 13.85
N ASN A 105 -1.10 5.59 14.77
CA ASN A 105 -2.53 5.34 14.48
C ASN A 105 -2.83 4.01 13.75
N GLU A 106 -1.92 3.02 13.80
CA GLU A 106 -2.21 1.69 13.26
C GLU A 106 -3.09 0.88 14.23
N VAL A 107 -3.76 -0.13 13.67
CA VAL A 107 -4.53 -1.09 14.47
C VAL A 107 -3.57 -1.93 15.31
N VAL A 108 -3.70 -1.82 16.64
CA VAL A 108 -2.85 -2.57 17.57
C VAL A 108 -3.32 -4.02 17.67
N ILE A 109 -4.59 -4.21 18.06
CA ILE A 109 -5.33 -5.47 18.05
C ILE A 109 -6.71 -5.15 17.47
N PRO A 110 -7.20 -5.88 16.45
CA PRO A 110 -8.51 -5.61 15.86
C PRO A 110 -9.63 -5.72 16.92
N SER A 111 -10.63 -4.85 16.85
CA SER A 111 -11.76 -4.90 17.78
C SER A 111 -12.71 -6.03 17.42
N ALA A 112 -13.53 -6.47 18.39
CA ALA A 112 -14.54 -7.49 18.13
C ALA A 112 -15.59 -6.99 17.13
N GLU A 113 -15.95 -5.71 17.17
CA GLU A 113 -16.89 -5.10 16.21
C GLU A 113 -16.33 -5.17 14.79
N PHE A 114 -15.06 -4.80 14.60
CA PHE A 114 -14.41 -4.90 13.29
C PHE A 114 -14.43 -6.32 12.73
N LEU A 115 -14.18 -7.33 13.58
CA LEU A 115 -14.18 -8.73 13.15
C LEU A 115 -15.58 -9.25 12.79
N LYS A 116 -16.63 -8.68 13.40
CA LYS A 116 -18.04 -9.01 13.11
C LYS A 116 -18.62 -8.25 11.92
N ALA A 117 -18.06 -7.08 11.60
CA ALA A 117 -18.49 -6.24 10.48
C ALA A 117 -18.19 -6.90 9.13
N GLY A 118 -18.97 -6.53 8.12
CA GLY A 118 -18.78 -6.86 6.72
C GLY A 118 -19.93 -7.61 6.07
N SER A 119 -20.85 -8.20 6.84
CA SER A 119 -21.95 -8.96 6.25
C SER A 119 -23.16 -8.11 5.79
N ASP A 120 -23.23 -6.85 6.22
CA ASP A 120 -24.25 -5.88 5.80
C ASP A 120 -23.76 -5.11 4.56
N PRO A 121 -24.53 -5.03 3.46
CA PRO A 121 -24.18 -4.17 2.31
C PRO A 121 -23.79 -2.74 2.68
N GLU A 122 -24.33 -2.19 3.77
CA GLU A 122 -23.96 -0.87 4.29
C GLU A 122 -22.51 -0.82 4.82
N ASP A 123 -21.96 -1.92 5.31
CA ASP A 123 -20.57 -2.02 5.81
C ASP A 123 -19.53 -1.84 4.69
N ALA A 124 -19.93 -2.05 3.43
CA ALA A 124 -19.10 -1.85 2.24
C ALA A 124 -18.93 -0.36 1.85
N ARG A 125 -19.62 0.55 2.55
CA ARG A 125 -19.49 2.00 2.32
C ARG A 125 -18.26 2.55 3.05
N ASN A 126 -17.56 3.47 2.39
CA ASN A 126 -16.57 4.31 3.05
C ASN A 126 -17.25 5.25 4.05
N GLY A 127 -16.69 5.35 5.26
CA GLY A 127 -17.13 6.32 6.27
C GLY A 127 -16.66 7.73 5.95
N SER A 128 -17.47 8.75 6.26
CA SER A 128 -17.01 10.13 6.19
C SER A 128 -16.00 10.40 7.31
N PRO A 129 -14.94 11.19 7.07
CA PRO A 129 -14.05 11.66 8.14
C PRO A 129 -14.79 12.50 9.18
N ASP A 130 -15.90 13.11 8.78
CA ASP A 130 -16.80 13.85 9.67
C ASP A 130 -17.48 12.91 10.69
N ASP A 131 -17.55 11.61 10.42
CA ASP A 131 -18.18 10.60 11.30
C ASP A 131 -17.20 9.98 12.31
N GLN A 132 -15.88 10.14 12.12
CA GLN A 132 -14.84 9.65 13.04
C GLN A 132 -13.65 10.65 13.13
N PRO A 133 -13.71 11.62 14.07
CA PRO A 133 -12.63 12.58 14.25
C PRO A 133 -11.35 11.88 14.73
N GLY A 134 -10.31 11.83 13.88
CA GLY A 134 -9.01 11.25 14.25
C GLY A 134 -8.19 10.62 13.12
N LEU A 135 -8.82 10.19 12.02
CA LEU A 135 -8.12 9.52 10.91
C LEU A 135 -7.45 10.47 9.88
N GLY A 136 -7.47 11.78 10.13
CA GLY A 136 -6.97 12.77 9.18
C GLY A 136 -7.93 13.01 8.03
N ASP A 137 -7.46 13.80 7.06
CA ASP A 137 -8.23 14.48 6.04
C ASP A 137 -8.77 13.58 4.89
N LEU A 138 -9.07 12.28 5.13
CA LEU A 138 -9.46 11.30 4.09
C LEU A 138 -10.52 10.32 4.58
N THR A 139 -11.42 9.88 3.70
CA THR A 139 -12.49 8.88 3.98
C THR A 139 -11.93 7.64 4.67
N VAL A 140 -12.64 7.17 5.71
CA VAL A 140 -12.29 5.94 6.42
C VAL A 140 -12.57 4.75 5.48
N PRO A 141 -11.68 3.74 5.39
CA PRO A 141 -11.95 2.54 4.60
C PRO A 141 -13.26 1.87 5.05
N PRO A 142 -13.87 1.04 4.20
CA PRO A 142 -15.09 0.31 4.53
C PRO A 142 -14.92 -0.51 5.81
N GLN A 143 -16.01 -0.70 6.54
CA GLN A 143 -16.00 -1.55 7.72
C GLN A 143 -15.95 -3.03 7.36
N GLY A 144 -16.39 -3.42 6.17
CA GLY A 144 -16.17 -4.75 5.60
C GLY A 144 -16.55 -4.85 4.13
N ASP A 145 -16.87 -6.05 3.64
CA ASP A 145 -17.03 -6.32 2.20
C ASP A 145 -18.48 -6.29 1.68
N GLY A 146 -19.46 -6.16 2.56
CA GLY A 146 -20.89 -6.22 2.25
C GLY A 146 -21.43 -7.62 1.97
N VAL A 147 -20.66 -8.65 2.31
CA VAL A 147 -20.92 -10.06 1.99
C VAL A 147 -20.65 -10.99 3.17
N ASN A 148 -19.43 -11.01 3.68
CA ASN A 148 -18.92 -11.86 4.74
C ASN A 148 -18.38 -11.01 5.88
N THR A 149 -18.35 -11.57 7.09
CA THR A 149 -17.64 -10.91 8.18
C THR A 149 -16.13 -10.87 7.89
N ASN A 150 -15.42 -9.85 8.37
CA ASN A 150 -13.97 -9.77 8.23
C ASN A 150 -13.28 -11.01 8.86
N LEU A 151 -13.83 -11.54 9.96
CA LEU A 151 -13.35 -12.79 10.55
C LEU A 151 -13.54 -13.99 9.60
N ALA A 152 -14.70 -14.13 8.96
CA ALA A 152 -14.95 -15.22 8.01
C ALA A 152 -13.96 -15.17 6.84
N PHE A 153 -13.69 -13.98 6.29
CA PHE A 153 -12.67 -13.83 5.25
C PHE A 153 -11.29 -14.26 5.73
N MET A 154 -10.88 -13.87 6.94
CA MET A 154 -9.60 -14.31 7.51
C MET A 154 -9.52 -15.81 7.69
N ILE A 155 -10.59 -16.45 8.18
CA ILE A 155 -10.66 -17.89 8.33
C ILE A 155 -10.47 -18.57 6.97
N SER A 156 -11.04 -18.03 5.89
CA SER A 156 -10.83 -18.57 4.54
C SER A 156 -9.36 -18.53 4.06
N GLN A 157 -8.53 -17.64 4.62
CA GLN A 157 -7.10 -17.56 4.31
C GLN A 157 -6.23 -18.53 5.12
N PHE A 158 -6.67 -18.84 6.34
CA PHE A 158 -5.91 -19.63 7.32
C PHE A 158 -6.77 -20.69 8.00
N PRO A 159 -7.43 -21.56 7.24
CA PRO A 159 -8.51 -22.32 7.83
C PRO A 159 -8.02 -23.49 8.69
N ASP A 160 -6.91 -24.13 8.34
CA ASP A 160 -6.24 -25.11 9.21
C ASP A 160 -5.85 -24.48 10.55
N GLU A 161 -5.33 -23.25 10.51
CA GLU A 161 -4.91 -22.52 11.71
C GLU A 161 -6.09 -22.09 12.59
N TRP A 162 -7.28 -21.88 12.00
CA TRP A 162 -8.52 -21.65 12.74
C TRP A 162 -8.98 -22.93 13.46
N VAL A 163 -8.89 -24.08 12.80
CA VAL A 163 -9.14 -25.38 13.44
C VAL A 163 -8.16 -25.63 14.58
N PHE A 164 -6.88 -25.30 14.41
CA PHE A 164 -5.88 -25.44 15.46
C PHE A 164 -6.14 -24.51 16.65
N LEU A 165 -6.63 -23.28 16.39
CA LEU A 165 -7.08 -22.38 17.45
C LEU A 165 -8.21 -23.01 18.26
N ALA A 166 -9.26 -23.49 17.61
CA ALA A 166 -10.41 -24.10 18.31
C ALA A 166 -9.97 -25.29 19.17
N LYS A 167 -9.13 -26.18 18.63
CA LYS A 167 -8.56 -27.30 19.39
C LYS A 167 -7.69 -26.86 20.57
N ARG A 168 -6.88 -25.80 20.39
CA ARG A 168 -6.04 -25.23 21.45
C ARG A 168 -6.88 -24.65 22.58
N LEU A 169 -7.88 -23.83 22.25
CA LEU A 169 -8.76 -23.19 23.23
C LEU A 169 -9.59 -24.20 24.00
N ASN A 170 -10.00 -25.30 23.36
CA ASN A 170 -10.66 -26.41 24.05
C ASN A 170 -9.70 -27.14 25.00
N ALA A 171 -8.47 -27.46 24.56
CA ALA A 171 -7.47 -28.11 25.39
C ALA A 171 -7.03 -27.27 26.60
N GLU A 172 -7.01 -25.95 26.45
CA GLU A 172 -6.72 -24.99 27.53
C GLU A 172 -7.94 -24.70 28.42
N GLY A 173 -9.13 -25.24 28.10
CA GLY A 173 -10.34 -25.11 28.90
C GLY A 173 -11.12 -23.81 28.71
N TRP A 174 -10.83 -23.02 27.67
CA TRP A 174 -11.54 -21.78 27.36
C TRP A 174 -12.89 -22.00 26.69
N THR A 175 -13.09 -23.16 26.04
CA THR A 175 -14.31 -23.51 25.29
C THR A 175 -14.70 -24.97 25.56
N GLU A 176 -16.00 -25.24 25.67
CA GLU A 176 -16.51 -26.60 25.91
C GLU A 176 -16.39 -27.49 24.68
N LYS A 177 -16.45 -26.90 23.47
CA LYS A 177 -16.44 -27.61 22.20
C LYS A 177 -15.15 -27.37 21.44
N ALA A 178 -14.62 -28.41 20.79
CA ALA A 178 -13.43 -28.31 19.94
C ALA A 178 -13.74 -27.93 18.48
N GLU A 179 -15.02 -27.83 18.11
CA GLU A 179 -15.48 -27.59 16.74
C GLU A 179 -15.26 -26.14 16.31
N SER A 180 -14.56 -25.95 15.18
CA SER A 180 -14.17 -24.62 14.68
C SER A 180 -15.35 -23.77 14.20
N GLN A 181 -16.42 -24.43 13.74
CA GLN A 181 -17.65 -23.76 13.32
C GLN A 181 -18.41 -23.18 14.52
N ASP A 182 -18.48 -23.94 15.61
CA ASP A 182 -19.13 -23.48 16.85
C ASP A 182 -18.38 -22.29 17.44
N LEU A 183 -17.04 -22.33 17.47
CA LEU A 183 -16.21 -21.18 17.90
C LEU A 183 -16.55 -19.89 17.12
N TYR A 184 -16.71 -19.99 15.80
CA TYR A 184 -17.08 -18.84 14.97
C TYR A 184 -18.50 -18.35 15.32
N GLN A 185 -19.47 -19.25 15.38
CA GLN A 185 -20.87 -18.90 15.67
C GLN A 185 -21.02 -18.25 17.05
N ASP A 186 -20.33 -18.78 18.07
CA ASP A 186 -20.32 -18.24 19.41
C ASP A 186 -19.64 -16.87 19.48
N PHE A 187 -18.56 -16.66 18.71
CA PHE A 187 -17.92 -15.35 18.60
C PHE A 187 -18.88 -14.31 17.99
N ILE A 188 -19.54 -14.64 16.87
CA ILE A 188 -20.48 -13.75 16.19
C ILE A 188 -21.65 -13.40 17.12
N LYS A 189 -22.27 -14.41 17.76
CA LYS A 189 -23.37 -14.24 18.72
C LYS A 189 -22.96 -13.51 20.01
N GLY A 190 -21.67 -13.44 20.31
CA GLY A 190 -21.15 -12.80 21.52
C GLY A 190 -21.35 -13.63 22.79
N THR A 191 -21.38 -14.96 22.67
CA THR A 191 -21.55 -15.90 23.79
C THR A 191 -20.23 -16.37 24.40
N LEU A 192 -19.09 -16.08 23.75
CA LEU A 192 -17.75 -16.42 24.27
C LEU A 192 -17.36 -15.58 25.48
N ASN A 193 -16.58 -16.17 26.39
CA ASN A 193 -15.99 -15.45 27.52
C ASN A 193 -14.98 -14.37 27.04
N PRO A 194 -14.71 -13.31 27.82
CA PRO A 194 -13.86 -12.19 27.38
C PRO A 194 -12.44 -12.58 26.97
N ASP A 195 -11.85 -13.56 27.66
CA ASP A 195 -10.49 -14.01 27.39
C ASP A 195 -10.41 -14.84 26.09
N CYS A 196 -11.40 -15.69 25.81
CA CYS A 196 -11.52 -16.41 24.54
C CYS A 196 -11.77 -15.42 23.39
N VAL A 197 -12.56 -14.37 23.61
CA VAL A 197 -12.70 -13.26 22.65
C VAL A 197 -11.34 -12.60 22.40
N MET A 198 -10.53 -12.39 23.43
CA MET A 198 -9.18 -11.85 23.28
C MET A 198 -8.26 -12.80 22.49
N GLU A 199 -8.32 -14.11 22.71
CA GLU A 199 -7.54 -15.08 21.93
C GLU A 199 -7.94 -15.11 20.46
N VAL A 200 -9.25 -14.99 20.13
CA VAL A 200 -9.70 -14.83 18.74
C VAL A 200 -9.18 -13.53 18.13
N ARG A 201 -9.23 -12.42 18.88
CA ARG A 201 -8.71 -11.12 18.43
C ARG A 201 -7.20 -11.16 18.21
N LEU A 202 -6.44 -11.84 19.06
CA LEU A 202 -4.99 -12.02 18.90
C LEU A 202 -4.65 -12.97 17.76
N TRP A 203 -5.40 -14.07 17.59
CA TRP A 203 -5.27 -14.94 16.43
C TRP A 203 -5.46 -14.13 15.15
N ALA A 204 -6.45 -13.25 15.12
CA ALA A 204 -6.65 -12.35 14.00
C ALA A 204 -5.49 -11.35 13.83
N ALA A 205 -5.04 -10.73 14.93
CA ALA A 205 -3.94 -9.77 14.92
C ALA A 205 -2.66 -10.35 14.29
N LEU A 206 -2.32 -11.60 14.60
CA LEU A 206 -1.11 -12.28 14.08
C LEU A 206 -1.17 -12.62 12.58
N ARG A 207 -2.36 -12.54 11.97
CA ARG A 207 -2.61 -12.80 10.53
C ARG A 207 -2.90 -11.52 9.74
N MET A 208 -3.18 -10.43 10.44
CA MET A 208 -3.41 -9.11 9.87
C MET A 208 -2.14 -8.25 9.91
N GLN A 209 -2.25 -7.06 9.33
CA GLN A 209 -1.24 -6.01 9.39
C GLN A 209 -1.35 -5.21 10.70
N SER A 210 -1.08 -5.86 11.85
CA SER A 210 -1.26 -5.30 13.19
C SER A 210 0.06 -5.04 13.93
N VAL A 211 0.05 -4.07 14.86
CA VAL A 211 1.18 -3.80 15.75
C VAL A 211 1.49 -5.03 16.62
N ALA A 212 0.47 -5.76 17.08
CA ALA A 212 0.66 -6.96 17.90
C ALA A 212 1.48 -8.03 17.18
N LYS A 213 1.28 -8.26 15.86
CA LYS A 213 2.13 -9.17 15.07
C LYS A 213 3.60 -8.75 15.08
N THR A 214 3.85 -7.45 14.95
CA THR A 214 5.22 -6.89 14.94
C THR A 214 5.88 -7.04 16.30
N VAL A 215 5.16 -6.73 17.38
CA VAL A 215 5.66 -6.88 18.75
C VAL A 215 5.98 -8.34 19.04
N VAL A 216 5.05 -9.26 18.78
CA VAL A 216 5.28 -10.70 18.99
C VAL A 216 6.48 -11.20 18.16
N GLY A 217 6.59 -10.73 16.91
CA GLY A 217 7.74 -10.99 16.04
C GLY A 217 9.06 -10.54 16.66
N ALA A 218 9.14 -9.31 17.14
CA ALA A 218 10.35 -8.75 17.76
C ALA A 218 10.75 -9.49 19.05
N LEU A 219 9.77 -9.87 19.88
CA LEU A 219 10.02 -10.60 21.13
C LEU A 219 10.69 -11.97 20.93
N HIS A 220 10.56 -12.56 19.74
CA HIS A 220 11.13 -13.87 19.46
C HIS A 220 12.66 -13.94 19.55
N TYR A 221 13.38 -12.85 19.32
CA TYR A 221 14.84 -12.85 19.52
C TYR A 221 15.20 -13.09 20.99
N GLY A 222 14.55 -12.36 21.90
CA GLY A 222 14.73 -12.54 23.34
C GLY A 222 14.36 -13.96 23.79
N ARG A 223 13.24 -14.48 23.29
CA ARG A 223 12.79 -15.86 23.57
C ARG A 223 13.75 -16.92 23.03
N ALA A 224 14.33 -16.69 21.85
CA ALA A 224 15.34 -17.58 21.28
C ALA A 224 16.59 -17.62 22.18
N LEU A 225 17.10 -16.47 22.61
CA LEU A 225 18.25 -16.40 23.53
C LEU A 225 17.96 -17.06 24.89
N ALA A 226 16.78 -16.81 25.47
CA ALA A 226 16.36 -17.41 26.75
C ALA A 226 16.20 -18.93 26.70
N SER A 227 16.07 -19.49 25.50
CA SER A 227 16.02 -20.95 25.28
C SER A 227 17.39 -21.61 25.20
N VAL A 228 18.49 -20.85 25.07
CA VAL A 228 19.86 -21.39 25.01
C VAL A 228 20.34 -21.74 26.43
N PRO A 229 20.66 -23.01 26.73
CA PRO A 229 21.00 -23.45 28.09
C PRO A 229 22.20 -22.70 28.71
N LYS A 230 23.25 -22.44 27.93
CA LYS A 230 24.45 -21.72 28.40
C LYS A 230 24.15 -20.28 28.82
N ILE A 231 23.30 -19.59 28.06
CA ILE A 231 22.84 -18.23 28.43
C ILE A 231 22.04 -18.31 29.73
N ARG A 232 21.09 -19.24 29.82
CA ARG A 232 20.30 -19.46 31.05
C ARG A 232 21.18 -19.70 32.28
N GLN A 233 22.18 -20.57 32.17
CA GLN A 233 23.09 -20.92 33.26
C GLN A 233 23.99 -19.74 33.67
N HIS A 234 24.53 -18.98 32.71
CA HIS A 234 25.39 -17.82 33.01
C HIS A 234 24.62 -16.76 33.80
N TYR A 235 23.41 -16.43 33.36
CA TYR A 235 22.61 -15.39 34.00
C TYR A 235 21.92 -15.84 35.28
N ALA A 236 21.68 -17.14 35.48
CA ALA A 236 21.22 -17.66 36.77
C ALA A 236 22.19 -17.33 37.93
N GLN A 237 23.46 -17.02 37.61
CA GLN A 237 24.48 -16.59 38.58
C GLN A 237 24.39 -15.11 38.94
N PHE A 238 23.59 -14.31 38.21
CA PHE A 238 23.44 -12.87 38.39
C PHE A 238 21.97 -12.51 38.64
N PRO A 239 21.48 -12.55 39.90
CA PRO A 239 20.07 -12.30 40.23
C PRO A 239 19.57 -10.90 39.83
N GLU A 240 20.49 -9.94 39.75
CA GLU A 240 20.26 -8.55 39.34
C GLU A 240 20.01 -8.41 37.82
N LYS A 241 20.50 -9.38 37.03
CA LYS A 241 20.41 -9.38 35.57
C LYS A 241 19.25 -10.24 35.12
N ARG A 242 18.50 -9.77 34.12
CA ARG A 242 17.36 -10.50 33.57
C ARG A 242 17.65 -10.90 32.14
N ILE A 243 17.62 -12.20 31.86
CA ILE A 243 17.51 -12.68 30.48
C ILE A 243 16.06 -12.45 30.06
N PRO A 244 15.79 -11.89 28.86
CA PRO A 244 16.70 -11.41 27.82
C PRO A 244 16.97 -9.89 27.86
N GLU A 245 16.51 -9.18 28.90
CA GLU A 245 16.51 -7.70 29.03
C GLU A 245 17.89 -7.05 28.84
N ASP A 246 18.98 -7.74 29.22
CA ASP A 246 20.35 -7.22 29.01
C ASP A 246 20.82 -7.24 27.54
N HIS A 247 20.22 -8.09 26.71
CA HIS A 247 20.61 -8.29 25.31
C HIS A 247 19.55 -7.81 24.32
N VAL A 248 18.28 -7.77 24.71
CA VAL A 248 17.17 -7.49 23.79
C VAL A 248 16.27 -6.46 24.41
N GLU A 249 15.92 -5.46 23.62
CA GLU A 249 15.01 -4.40 24.00
C GLU A 249 14.02 -4.17 22.86
N VAL A 250 12.73 -4.37 23.11
CA VAL A 250 11.67 -4.06 22.13
C VAL A 250 10.96 -2.79 22.56
N ILE A 251 11.14 -1.73 21.79
CA ILE A 251 10.55 -0.40 22.04
C ILE A 251 9.33 -0.23 21.13
N LEU A 252 8.15 -0.25 21.72
CA LEU A 252 6.92 0.23 21.08
C LEU A 252 6.85 1.76 21.25
N ALA A 253 7.24 2.49 20.21
CA ALA A 253 7.14 3.95 20.17
C ALA A 253 5.76 4.36 19.65
N HIS A 254 4.78 4.45 20.55
CA HIS A 254 3.37 4.66 20.22
C HIS A 254 2.92 6.08 20.55
N GLN A 255 2.66 6.90 19.52
CA GLN A 255 2.21 8.29 19.68
C GLN A 255 1.41 8.79 18.47
N THR A 256 0.38 9.61 18.73
CA THR A 256 -0.42 10.31 17.72
C THR A 256 0.02 11.77 17.60
N TYR A 257 1.15 12.03 16.93
CA TYR A 257 1.60 13.41 16.68
C TYR A 257 0.55 14.22 15.93
N GLY A 258 0.12 15.34 16.54
CA GLY A 258 -0.83 16.29 15.95
C GLY A 258 -2.31 16.05 16.26
N HIS A 259 -2.65 15.00 17.01
CA HIS A 259 -4.02 14.72 17.47
C HIS A 259 -4.04 14.70 19.01
N THR A 260 -4.88 15.55 19.61
CA THR A 260 -4.99 15.65 21.09
C THR A 260 -5.94 14.61 21.68
N GLU A 261 -6.79 14.02 20.86
CA GLU A 261 -7.71 12.95 21.23
C GLU A 261 -7.02 11.61 20.89
N GLY A 262 -6.68 10.84 21.93
CA GLY A 262 -6.17 9.47 21.77
C GLY A 262 -7.26 8.55 21.21
N ASN A 263 -6.86 7.39 20.68
CA ASN A 263 -7.80 6.35 20.31
C ASN A 263 -7.91 5.36 21.47
N GLU A 264 -8.97 5.48 22.27
CA GLU A 264 -9.17 4.68 23.48
C GLU A 264 -9.02 3.17 23.21
N LYS A 265 -9.55 2.67 22.08
CA LYS A 265 -9.45 1.24 21.72
C LYS A 265 -8.01 0.81 21.43
N ASN A 266 -7.19 1.69 20.86
CA ASN A 266 -5.77 1.42 20.63
C ASN A 266 -4.98 1.48 21.94
N ASP A 267 -5.26 2.45 22.81
CA ASP A 267 -4.62 2.57 24.13
C ASP A 267 -4.92 1.34 25.00
N GLU A 268 -6.17 0.88 25.02
CA GLU A 268 -6.58 -0.38 25.66
C GLU A 268 -5.85 -1.59 25.08
N ALA A 269 -5.75 -1.68 23.75
CA ALA A 269 -5.04 -2.77 23.09
C ALA A 269 -3.53 -2.77 23.39
N VAL A 270 -2.91 -1.59 23.50
CA VAL A 270 -1.50 -1.46 23.94
C VAL A 270 -1.36 -1.92 25.39
N GLN A 271 -2.27 -1.54 26.27
CA GLN A 271 -2.27 -2.00 27.66
C GLN A 271 -2.36 -3.52 27.77
N VAL A 272 -3.30 -4.15 27.05
CA VAL A 272 -3.44 -5.62 27.00
C VAL A 272 -2.15 -6.28 26.51
N LEU A 273 -1.52 -5.71 25.48
CA LEU A 273 -0.29 -6.23 24.91
C LEU A 273 0.87 -6.16 25.91
N LEU A 274 1.00 -5.03 26.61
CA LEU A 274 2.00 -4.81 27.66
C LEU A 274 1.78 -5.72 28.87
N GLU A 275 0.53 -5.96 29.26
CA GLU A 275 0.19 -6.87 30.36
C GLU A 275 0.50 -8.33 29.99
N LYS A 276 0.08 -8.77 28.79
CA LYS A 276 0.28 -10.15 28.32
C LYS A 276 1.76 -10.50 28.15
N TYR A 277 2.57 -9.54 27.70
CA TYR A 277 4.02 -9.73 27.48
C TYR A 277 4.89 -9.02 28.53
N ALA A 278 4.38 -8.86 29.75
CA ALA A 278 5.08 -8.17 30.83
C ALA A 278 6.37 -8.86 31.32
N ASP A 279 6.56 -10.15 31.01
CA ASP A 279 7.79 -10.90 31.30
C ASP A 279 8.83 -10.83 30.16
N ASP A 280 8.42 -10.35 28.98
CA ASP A 280 9.31 -10.12 27.85
C ASP A 280 9.89 -8.67 27.92
N PRO A 281 11.02 -8.37 27.25
CA PRO A 281 11.65 -7.04 27.29
C PRO A 281 10.92 -6.02 26.40
N LEU A 282 9.62 -5.82 26.65
CA LEU A 282 8.75 -4.89 25.95
C LEU A 282 8.61 -3.57 26.71
N TYR A 283 8.96 -2.47 26.04
CA TYR A 283 8.94 -1.12 26.60
C TYR A 283 8.06 -0.21 25.75
N LEU A 284 7.26 0.62 26.41
CA LEU A 284 6.46 1.66 25.77
C LEU A 284 7.22 2.99 25.80
N VAL A 285 7.36 3.64 24.64
CA VAL A 285 7.89 5.00 24.54
C VAL A 285 6.80 5.94 24.03
N PHE A 286 6.43 6.91 24.84
CA PHE A 286 5.37 7.88 24.55
C PHE A 286 5.76 9.30 24.98
N ASP A 287 5.06 10.29 24.43
CA ASP A 287 5.25 11.71 24.75
C ASP A 287 4.11 12.13 25.69
N LEU A 288 4.50 12.75 26.79
CA LEU A 288 3.60 13.16 27.85
C LEU A 288 3.61 14.69 27.96
N LYS A 289 2.43 15.30 27.87
CA LYS A 289 2.22 16.72 28.15
C LYS A 289 1.72 16.89 29.58
N LYS A 290 2.20 17.92 30.27
CA LYS A 290 1.72 18.26 31.61
C LYS A 290 0.20 18.47 31.59
N GLY A 291 -0.51 17.77 32.48
CA GLY A 291 -1.96 17.83 32.61
C GLY A 291 -2.75 16.76 31.86
N THR A 292 -2.13 15.91 31.02
CA THR A 292 -2.84 14.81 30.35
C THR A 292 -3.10 13.61 31.28
N SER A 293 -2.12 13.23 32.10
CA SER A 293 -2.28 12.20 33.14
C SER A 293 -1.55 12.63 34.41
N ALA A 294 -2.31 12.94 35.45
CA ALA A 294 -1.76 13.36 36.75
C ALA A 294 -0.92 12.24 37.39
N GLU A 295 -1.33 10.98 37.23
CA GLU A 295 -0.63 9.83 37.80
C GLU A 295 0.75 9.64 37.17
N ILE A 296 0.82 9.54 35.83
CA ILE A 296 2.08 9.33 35.10
C ILE A 296 2.98 10.55 35.26
N TRP A 297 2.41 11.77 35.26
CA TRP A 297 3.19 12.99 35.47
C TRP A 297 3.86 13.00 36.85
N ARG A 298 3.16 12.57 37.91
CA ARG A 298 3.76 12.41 39.24
C ARG A 298 4.91 11.39 39.23
N MET A 299 4.79 10.29 38.48
CA MET A 299 5.88 9.32 38.34
C MET A 299 7.10 9.92 37.63
N VAL A 300 6.87 10.74 36.60
CA VAL A 300 7.92 11.50 35.90
C VAL A 300 8.62 12.47 36.86
N GLU A 301 7.88 13.24 37.65
CA GLU A 301 8.46 14.16 38.63
C GLU A 301 9.25 13.43 39.72
N ASN A 302 8.74 12.30 40.21
CA ASN A 302 9.44 11.45 41.18
C ASN A 302 10.75 10.91 40.60
N PHE A 303 10.72 10.41 39.35
CA PHE A 303 11.90 9.92 38.66
C PHE A 303 12.98 11.00 38.55
N LEU A 304 12.62 12.20 38.09
CA LEU A 304 13.56 13.32 37.93
C LEU A 304 14.08 13.84 39.27
N SER A 305 13.22 13.92 40.29
CA SER A 305 13.60 14.34 41.64
C SER A 305 14.65 13.40 42.24
N SER A 306 14.52 12.10 41.99
CA SER A 306 15.47 11.08 42.50
C SER A 306 16.89 11.20 41.92
N ARG A 307 17.04 11.76 40.72
CA ARG A 307 18.36 11.90 40.05
C ARG A 307 19.08 13.22 40.32
N GLY A 308 18.44 14.17 41.01
CA GLY A 308 18.98 15.50 41.28
C GLY A 308 18.97 16.44 40.06
N GLY A 309 19.09 17.75 40.30
CA GLY A 309 19.12 18.77 39.23
C GLY A 309 17.76 19.13 38.63
N TYR A 310 16.65 18.66 39.20
CA TYR A 310 15.29 18.98 38.78
C TYR A 310 14.71 20.17 39.57
N ALA A 311 14.26 21.21 38.87
CA ALA A 311 13.43 22.27 39.43
C ALA A 311 11.95 22.04 39.05
N PRO A 312 11.03 21.86 40.02
CA PRO A 312 9.61 21.71 39.73
C PRO A 312 9.05 22.80 38.83
N GLY A 313 8.34 22.42 37.76
CA GLY A 313 7.77 23.36 36.79
C GLY A 313 8.72 23.87 35.70
N SER A 314 9.96 23.36 35.62
CA SER A 314 10.93 23.76 34.59
C SER A 314 10.61 23.28 33.17
N PHE A 315 9.66 22.35 33.01
CA PHE A 315 9.25 21.79 31.72
C PHE A 315 7.75 21.49 31.66
N GLU A 316 7.22 21.41 30.43
CA GLU A 316 5.80 21.15 30.16
C GLU A 316 5.57 19.84 29.38
N GLN A 317 6.64 19.21 28.91
CA GLN A 317 6.62 18.01 28.07
C GLN A 317 7.68 17.02 28.54
N ALA A 318 7.43 15.73 28.39
CA ALA A 318 8.41 14.69 28.67
C ALA A 318 8.26 13.57 27.66
N SER A 319 9.38 13.05 27.15
CA SER A 319 9.38 11.75 26.44
C SER A 319 9.67 10.70 27.50
N VAL A 320 8.86 9.65 27.57
CA VAL A 320 8.86 8.70 28.68
C VAL A 320 9.02 7.29 28.15
N LYS A 321 9.96 6.53 28.72
CA LYS A 321 10.08 5.08 28.56
C LYS A 321 9.46 4.42 29.79
N ALA A 322 8.50 3.54 29.56
CA ALA A 322 7.80 2.82 30.61
C ALA A 322 7.71 1.32 30.30
N ARG A 323 7.43 0.52 31.33
CA ARG A 323 7.10 -0.91 31.22
C ARG A 323 5.86 -1.23 32.05
N TRP A 324 5.22 -2.35 31.76
CA TRP A 324 4.18 -2.87 32.64
C TRP A 324 4.77 -3.40 33.95
N ASP A 325 4.14 -3.07 35.06
CA ASP A 325 4.43 -3.62 36.38
C ASP A 325 3.23 -4.44 36.86
N LYS A 326 3.40 -5.76 36.93
CA LYS A 326 2.38 -6.70 37.38
C LYS A 326 1.93 -6.45 38.82
N ASN A 327 2.81 -5.97 39.69
CA ASN A 327 2.48 -5.70 41.10
C ASN A 327 1.58 -4.48 41.23
N ARG A 328 1.83 -3.46 40.40
CA ARG A 328 1.02 -2.24 40.33
C ARG A 328 -0.25 -2.42 39.49
N ARG A 329 -0.26 -3.40 38.57
CA ARG A 329 -1.21 -3.50 37.45
C ARG A 329 -1.29 -2.19 36.67
N GLY A 330 -0.13 -1.65 36.31
CA GLY A 330 -0.03 -0.37 35.62
C GLY A 330 1.38 -0.11 35.09
N LEU A 331 1.56 1.06 34.46
CA LEU A 331 2.86 1.47 33.94
C LEU A 331 3.83 1.87 35.07
N SER A 332 5.09 1.51 34.89
CA SER A 332 6.23 1.98 35.67
C SER A 332 7.20 2.77 34.78
N VAL A 333 7.58 3.96 35.22
CA VAL A 333 8.48 4.87 34.48
C VAL A 333 9.93 4.46 34.71
N LEU A 334 10.67 4.22 33.62
CA LEU A 334 12.06 3.77 33.66
C LEU A 334 13.05 4.85 33.27
N GLU A 335 12.73 5.65 32.25
CA GLU A 335 13.57 6.73 31.76
C GLU A 335 12.70 7.90 31.30
N VAL A 336 13.20 9.12 31.53
CA VAL A 336 12.49 10.35 31.20
C VAL A 336 13.46 11.32 30.53
N LEU A 337 13.03 11.88 29.40
CA LEU A 337 13.67 13.01 28.76
C LEU A 337 12.76 14.25 28.88
N PRO A 338 12.99 15.14 29.86
CA PRO A 338 12.18 16.34 30.05
C PRO A 338 12.44 17.37 28.94
N ARG A 339 11.39 18.10 28.54
CA ARG A 339 11.41 19.06 27.43
C ARG A 339 10.59 20.31 27.73
N LYS A 340 11.20 21.46 27.51
CA LYS A 340 10.52 22.76 27.66
C LYS A 340 9.49 23.04 26.57
N PHE A 341 9.69 22.47 25.39
CA PHE A 341 8.84 22.70 24.22
C PHE A 341 8.24 21.37 23.72
N PRO A 342 7.03 21.40 23.14
CA PRO A 342 6.54 20.26 22.38
C PRO A 342 7.52 19.93 21.25
N LEU A 343 7.47 18.71 20.71
CA LEU A 343 8.18 18.45 19.46
C LEU A 343 7.66 19.47 18.46
N ARG A 344 8.54 20.29 17.89
CA ARG A 344 8.15 21.34 16.93
C ARG A 344 7.69 20.66 15.65
N ILE A 345 6.36 20.56 15.51
CA ILE A 345 5.64 19.96 14.40
C ILE A 345 5.16 21.11 13.51
N GLY A 346 5.97 21.49 12.51
CA GLY A 346 5.63 22.58 11.58
C GLY A 346 5.36 23.94 12.25
N SER A 347 4.99 24.94 11.47
CA SER A 347 4.58 26.26 11.97
C SER A 347 3.10 26.57 11.74
N HIS A 348 2.39 25.75 10.96
CA HIS A 348 0.95 25.86 10.65
C HIS A 348 0.29 24.47 10.69
N SER A 349 -1.03 24.44 10.95
CA SER A 349 -1.88 23.23 11.00
C SER A 349 -1.71 22.29 9.81
N ASP A 350 -1.35 22.85 8.65
CA ASP A 350 -1.24 22.14 7.38
C ASP A 350 0.11 21.43 7.20
N PHE A 351 1.06 21.62 8.14
CA PHE A 351 2.41 21.06 8.09
C PHE A 351 2.63 20.01 9.20
N LYS A 352 1.77 18.98 9.23
CA LYS A 352 1.93 17.83 10.11
C LYS A 352 3.24 17.10 9.78
N THR A 353 4.11 16.87 10.76
CA THR A 353 5.32 16.06 10.59
C THR A 353 4.96 14.59 10.37
N GLN A 354 5.76 13.90 9.57
CA GLN A 354 5.69 12.45 9.39
C GLN A 354 5.76 11.72 10.74
N GLY A 355 4.64 11.11 11.16
CA GLY A 355 4.52 10.45 12.46
C GLY A 355 5.52 9.31 12.67
N LYS A 356 5.72 8.47 11.64
CA LYS A 356 6.67 7.35 11.65
C LYS A 356 8.11 7.80 11.97
N ALA A 357 8.64 8.75 11.19
CA ALA A 357 10.00 9.28 11.37
C ALA A 357 10.22 9.85 12.79
N CYS A 358 9.23 10.58 13.31
CA CYS A 358 9.30 11.13 14.66
C CYS A 358 9.29 10.04 15.74
N ASN A 359 8.43 9.03 15.62
CA ASN A 359 8.36 7.91 16.56
C ASN A 359 9.66 7.10 16.55
N GLN A 360 10.24 6.85 15.38
CA GLN A 360 11.55 6.22 15.23
C GLN A 360 12.65 7.01 15.96
N LEU A 361 12.76 8.31 15.70
CA LEU A 361 13.76 9.17 16.31
C LEU A 361 13.56 9.35 17.82
N ASN A 362 12.32 9.27 18.30
CA ASN A 362 12.03 9.31 19.73
C ASN A 362 12.43 8.00 20.41
N GLY A 363 12.06 6.85 19.82
CA GLY A 363 12.47 5.53 20.29
C GLY A 363 14.00 5.37 20.32
N LEU A 364 14.71 5.90 19.31
CA LEU A 364 16.17 5.83 19.21
C LEU A 364 16.90 6.49 20.39
N ARG A 365 16.28 7.46 21.08
CA ARG A 365 16.86 8.13 22.25
C ARG A 365 16.94 7.23 23.47
N PHE A 366 16.02 6.27 23.56
CA PHE A 366 15.91 5.31 24.66
C PHE A 366 16.53 3.95 24.32
N ALA A 367 16.95 3.77 23.06
CA ALA A 367 17.59 2.55 22.59
C ALA A 367 18.97 2.39 23.24
N SER A 368 19.13 1.32 24.02
CA SER A 368 20.36 1.01 24.76
C SER A 368 21.28 0.02 24.03
N GLY A 369 20.74 -0.72 23.07
CA GLY A 369 21.39 -1.79 22.34
C GLY A 369 22.67 -1.38 21.60
N HIS A 370 23.55 -2.35 21.44
CA HIS A 370 24.73 -2.27 20.61
C HIS A 370 24.38 -2.10 19.12
N TYR A 371 23.29 -2.72 18.70
CA TYR A 371 22.68 -2.57 17.39
C TYR A 371 21.23 -2.10 17.54
N VAL A 372 20.70 -1.48 16.49
CA VAL A 372 19.31 -1.04 16.43
C VAL A 372 18.67 -1.60 15.17
N GLN A 373 17.38 -1.93 15.25
CA GLN A 373 16.56 -2.25 14.09
C GLN A 373 15.27 -1.43 14.17
N ALA A 374 14.82 -0.88 13.05
CA ALA A 374 13.48 -0.32 12.95
C ALA A 374 12.57 -1.30 12.22
N LEU A 375 11.40 -1.56 12.80
CA LEU A 375 10.39 -2.46 12.25
C LEU A 375 9.12 -1.66 11.98
N ASP A 376 8.57 -1.77 10.77
CA ASP A 376 7.23 -1.23 10.51
C ASP A 376 6.17 -2.02 11.28
N CYS A 377 5.07 -1.37 11.66
CA CYS A 377 3.96 -1.95 12.43
C CYS A 377 3.15 -3.06 11.73
N ASN A 378 3.55 -3.51 10.56
CA ASN A 378 2.96 -4.65 9.84
C ASN A 378 4.00 -5.72 9.52
N MET A 379 5.04 -5.82 10.34
CA MET A 379 6.04 -6.85 10.20
C MET A 379 5.77 -7.99 11.18
N GLY A 380 6.47 -9.09 10.98
CA GLY A 380 6.50 -10.23 11.87
C GLY A 380 7.85 -10.92 11.75
N THR A 381 8.09 -11.89 12.62
CA THR A 381 9.30 -12.69 12.59
C THR A 381 8.97 -14.04 13.18
N PHE A 382 9.50 -15.11 12.61
CA PHE A 382 9.37 -16.43 13.23
C PHE A 382 10.49 -16.64 14.24
N ILE A 383 10.20 -17.41 15.29
CA ILE A 383 11.19 -17.73 16.33
C ILE A 383 12.48 -18.35 15.79
N GLY A 384 12.41 -19.09 14.67
CA GLY A 384 13.58 -19.67 14.02
C GLY A 384 14.61 -18.63 13.55
N GLU A 385 14.15 -17.47 13.06
CA GLU A 385 15.03 -16.38 12.63
C GLU A 385 15.76 -15.73 13.81
N GLY A 386 15.13 -15.72 15.00
CA GLY A 386 15.73 -15.22 16.25
C GLY A 386 17.04 -15.93 16.61
N PHE A 387 17.18 -17.23 16.28
CA PHE A 387 18.42 -17.98 16.53
C PHE A 387 19.58 -17.59 15.61
N LYS A 388 19.31 -16.96 14.47
CA LYS A 388 20.31 -16.53 13.49
C LYS A 388 20.81 -15.11 13.76
N VAL A 389 20.07 -14.32 14.53
CA VAL A 389 20.40 -12.91 14.82
C VAL A 389 21.83 -12.74 15.38
N PRO A 390 22.34 -13.55 16.35
CA PRO A 390 23.70 -13.36 16.86
C PRO A 390 24.79 -13.49 15.78
N TYR A 391 24.63 -14.44 14.85
CA TYR A 391 25.54 -14.64 13.71
C TYR A 391 25.56 -13.39 12.80
N VAL A 392 24.39 -12.83 12.55
CA VAL A 392 24.22 -11.63 11.73
C VAL A 392 24.82 -10.40 12.41
N LEU A 393 24.58 -10.21 13.71
CA LEU A 393 25.17 -9.11 14.48
C LEU A 393 26.69 -9.21 14.52
N ARG A 394 27.26 -10.42 14.57
CA ARG A 394 28.72 -10.64 14.50
C ARG A 394 29.31 -10.21 13.16
N SER A 395 28.53 -10.28 12.08
CA SER A 395 28.96 -9.95 10.71
C SER A 395 29.25 -8.47 10.49
N PHE A 396 28.77 -7.58 11.38
CA PHE A 396 29.16 -6.16 11.39
C PHE A 396 30.64 -5.94 11.66
N MET A 397 31.33 -6.91 12.29
CA MET A 397 32.74 -6.78 12.67
C MET A 397 33.64 -7.73 11.85
N PRO A 398 34.93 -7.38 11.64
CA PRO A 398 35.95 -8.32 11.18
C PRO A 398 36.05 -9.56 12.07
N LEU A 399 36.33 -10.72 11.48
CA LEU A 399 36.40 -11.98 12.25
C LEU A 399 37.60 -12.01 13.20
N ASP A 400 38.67 -11.32 12.81
CA ASP A 400 39.91 -11.11 13.55
C ASP A 400 39.82 -10.00 14.62
N LYS A 401 38.69 -9.29 14.71
CA LYS A 401 38.45 -8.22 15.69
C LYS A 401 37.36 -8.63 16.66
N GLU A 402 37.68 -8.57 17.95
CA GLU A 402 36.74 -8.79 19.05
C GLU A 402 36.10 -7.48 19.53
N ASP A 403 36.71 -6.33 19.22
CA ASP A 403 36.22 -5.01 19.59
C ASP A 403 35.39 -4.33 18.48
N ARG A 404 34.73 -3.23 18.84
CA ARG A 404 33.86 -2.44 17.95
C ARG A 404 34.57 -1.29 17.24
N THR A 405 35.89 -1.30 17.15
CA THR A 405 36.64 -0.15 16.63
C THR A 405 36.54 0.01 15.10
N ALA A 406 36.26 -1.08 14.38
CA ALA A 406 36.28 -1.09 12.91
C ALA A 406 35.10 -1.87 12.29
N PRO A 407 33.86 -1.37 12.41
CA PRO A 407 32.71 -2.01 11.78
C PRO A 407 32.85 -2.04 10.24
N LYS A 408 32.55 -3.19 9.63
CA LYS A 408 32.57 -3.43 8.18
C LYS A 408 31.48 -2.65 7.43
N CYS A 409 30.37 -2.38 8.10
CA CYS A 409 29.22 -1.68 7.56
C CYS A 409 28.43 -0.95 8.66
N ARG A 410 27.57 0.00 8.26
CA ARG A 410 26.67 0.73 9.16
C ARG A 410 25.25 0.19 9.15
N TYR A 411 24.86 -0.39 8.03
CA TYR A 411 23.58 -1.04 7.80
C TYR A 411 23.82 -2.43 7.27
N LEU A 412 22.96 -3.35 7.62
CA LEU A 412 22.89 -4.67 7.01
C LEU A 412 21.43 -4.98 6.70
N GLY A 413 21.11 -5.12 5.43
CA GLY A 413 19.75 -5.40 4.96
C GLY A 413 19.48 -6.89 4.77
N PHE A 414 18.20 -7.26 4.86
CA PHE A 414 17.71 -8.63 4.71
C PHE A 414 16.46 -8.65 3.84
N ARG A 415 16.08 -9.85 3.41
CA ARG A 415 14.89 -10.08 2.59
C ARG A 415 13.62 -10.15 3.43
N GLU A 416 12.49 -10.06 2.73
CA GLU A 416 11.16 -10.06 3.31
C GLU A 416 10.29 -11.16 2.70
N TYR A 417 9.48 -11.78 3.55
CA TYR A 417 8.39 -12.67 3.16
C TYR A 417 7.06 -11.91 3.23
N ILE A 418 6.44 -11.69 2.07
CA ILE A 418 5.19 -10.93 1.99
C ILE A 418 3.99 -11.84 2.30
N TYR A 419 3.56 -11.86 3.56
CA TYR A 419 2.52 -12.81 4.01
C TYR A 419 1.12 -12.49 3.47
N THR A 420 0.85 -11.23 3.13
CA THR A 420 -0.43 -10.82 2.49
C THR A 420 -0.52 -11.24 1.03
N GLY A 421 0.55 -11.80 0.45
CA GLY A 421 0.56 -12.37 -0.90
C GLY A 421 -0.48 -13.48 -1.10
N ARG A 422 -0.92 -14.13 -0.02
CA ARG A 422 -1.96 -15.18 -0.08
C ARG A 422 -3.39 -14.66 -0.13
N GLU A 423 -3.64 -13.40 0.27
CA GLU A 423 -5.00 -12.86 0.42
C GLU A 423 -5.76 -12.72 -0.91
N GLY A 424 -5.03 -12.62 -2.03
CA GLY A 424 -5.61 -12.49 -3.35
C GLY A 424 -4.60 -12.09 -4.42
N THR A 425 -5.06 -11.97 -5.66
CA THR A 425 -4.19 -11.72 -6.84
C THR A 425 -3.49 -10.35 -6.78
N VAL A 426 -4.12 -9.32 -6.22
CA VAL A 426 -3.44 -8.03 -5.99
C VAL A 426 -2.27 -8.21 -5.01
N GLY A 427 -2.51 -8.93 -3.91
CA GLY A 427 -1.47 -9.29 -2.93
C GLY A 427 -0.34 -10.08 -3.58
N LYS A 428 -0.64 -11.06 -4.44
CA LYS A 428 0.37 -11.83 -5.20
C LYS A 428 1.24 -10.95 -6.09
N CYS A 429 0.64 -10.02 -6.84
CA CYS A 429 1.38 -9.08 -7.68
C CYS A 429 2.33 -8.20 -6.85
N HIS A 430 1.86 -7.68 -5.71
CA HIS A 430 2.69 -6.92 -4.78
C HIS A 430 3.81 -7.76 -4.17
N ALA A 431 3.49 -8.97 -3.71
CA ALA A 431 4.45 -9.89 -3.12
C ALA A 431 5.57 -10.24 -4.11
N ALA A 432 5.23 -10.49 -5.38
CA ALA A 432 6.19 -10.75 -6.43
C ALA A 432 7.12 -9.55 -6.70
N ALA A 433 6.56 -8.34 -6.79
CA ALA A 433 7.34 -7.12 -7.01
C ALA A 433 8.31 -6.86 -5.83
N GLU A 434 7.82 -6.97 -4.59
CA GLU A 434 8.61 -6.75 -3.37
C GLU A 434 9.66 -7.84 -3.16
N TRP A 435 9.34 -9.11 -3.42
CA TRP A 435 10.30 -10.20 -3.33
C TRP A 435 11.42 -10.02 -4.35
N THR A 436 11.10 -9.64 -5.60
CA THR A 436 12.11 -9.32 -6.62
C THR A 436 12.98 -8.15 -6.18
N PHE A 437 12.38 -7.07 -5.66
CA PHE A 437 13.12 -5.93 -5.13
C PHE A 437 14.02 -6.31 -3.95
N GLY A 438 13.48 -7.04 -2.98
CA GLY A 438 14.09 -7.41 -1.71
C GLY A 438 15.13 -8.52 -1.79
N THR A 439 15.34 -9.13 -2.96
CA THR A 439 16.33 -10.19 -3.20
C THR A 439 17.31 -9.78 -4.30
N ILE A 440 17.07 -10.15 -5.56
CA ILE A 440 17.99 -9.98 -6.69
C ILE A 440 18.41 -8.52 -6.89
N TYR A 441 17.48 -7.57 -6.74
CA TYR A 441 17.80 -6.15 -6.83
C TYR A 441 18.68 -5.71 -5.66
N GLN A 442 18.34 -6.02 -4.40
CA GLN A 442 19.20 -5.67 -3.26
C GLN A 442 20.61 -6.26 -3.37
N ARG A 443 20.75 -7.50 -3.87
CA ARG A 443 22.06 -8.12 -4.16
C ARG A 443 22.83 -7.35 -5.22
N PHE A 444 22.16 -6.97 -6.31
CA PHE A 444 22.75 -6.16 -7.37
C PHE A 444 23.20 -4.78 -6.88
N LEU A 445 22.35 -4.07 -6.13
CA LEU A 445 22.66 -2.76 -5.53
C LEU A 445 23.83 -2.84 -4.55
N THR A 446 23.92 -3.93 -3.79
CA THR A 446 25.03 -4.19 -2.87
C THR A 446 26.34 -4.39 -3.64
N GLY A 447 26.31 -5.18 -4.72
CA GLY A 447 27.47 -5.37 -5.60
C GLY A 447 27.97 -4.08 -6.24
N LEU A 448 27.07 -3.15 -6.56
CA LEU A 448 27.41 -1.83 -7.09
C LEU A 448 27.78 -0.79 -6.00
N GLY A 449 27.68 -1.13 -4.72
CA GLY A 449 28.00 -0.23 -3.61
C GLY A 449 27.08 1.00 -3.50
N ILE A 450 25.86 0.93 -4.06
CA ILE A 450 24.86 2.01 -4.12
C ILE A 450 23.53 1.64 -3.45
N ARG A 451 23.51 0.54 -2.70
CA ARG A 451 22.36 0.15 -1.90
C ARG A 451 22.07 1.18 -0.80
N MET A 452 20.85 1.70 -0.77
CA MET A 452 20.39 2.65 0.22
C MET A 452 19.62 1.96 1.36
N HIS A 453 19.26 2.71 2.39
CA HIS A 453 18.35 2.23 3.44
C HIS A 453 16.90 2.44 3.01
N TYR A 454 16.08 1.38 3.08
CA TYR A 454 14.68 1.40 2.66
C TYR A 454 13.71 1.21 3.84
N GLY A 455 14.16 1.55 5.05
CA GLY A 455 13.35 1.57 6.28
C GLY A 455 13.44 0.30 7.11
N HIS A 456 13.22 -0.86 6.49
CA HIS A 456 13.19 -2.16 7.17
C HIS A 456 13.64 -3.28 6.23
N PRO A 457 13.96 -4.49 6.73
CA PRO A 457 14.23 -4.87 8.12
C PRO A 457 15.71 -4.63 8.52
N ASP A 458 16.35 -3.60 7.98
CA ASP A 458 17.78 -3.37 8.18
C ASP A 458 18.19 -3.28 9.65
N PHE A 459 19.33 -3.86 9.96
CA PHE A 459 20.02 -3.70 11.23
C PHE A 459 21.05 -2.58 11.09
N LEU A 460 21.26 -1.84 12.17
CA LEU A 460 22.09 -0.63 12.21
C LEU A 460 23.11 -0.69 13.34
N ASP A 461 24.28 -0.11 13.11
CA ASP A 461 25.22 0.24 14.17
C ASP A 461 24.64 1.37 15.05
N ALA A 462 24.17 1.02 16.25
CA ALA A 462 23.46 1.94 17.13
C ALA A 462 24.32 3.10 17.64
N PHE A 463 25.65 2.91 17.77
CA PHE A 463 26.55 3.99 18.15
C PHE A 463 26.60 5.06 17.05
N TRP A 464 26.74 4.62 15.79
CA TRP A 464 26.70 5.52 14.64
C TRP A 464 25.33 6.20 14.49
N ALA A 465 24.24 5.42 14.58
CA ALA A 465 22.88 5.94 14.39
C ALA A 465 22.52 7.04 15.40
N ARG A 466 22.80 6.82 16.71
CA ARG A 466 22.52 7.80 17.78
C ARG A 466 23.34 9.07 17.66
N ASN A 467 24.63 8.97 17.34
CA ASN A 467 25.53 10.12 17.29
C ASN A 467 25.47 10.92 15.98
N ARG A 468 24.93 10.32 14.90
CA ARG A 468 24.93 10.94 13.57
C ARG A 468 23.54 11.16 12.98
N GLY A 469 22.48 10.89 13.75
CA GLY A 469 21.09 11.02 13.28
C GLY A 469 20.78 10.06 12.13
N GLY A 470 21.40 8.89 12.16
CA GLY A 470 21.47 7.96 11.03
C GLY A 470 20.38 6.89 11.09
N MET A 471 19.10 7.28 11.10
CA MET A 471 17.99 6.33 10.97
C MET A 471 16.98 6.83 9.95
N SER A 472 16.48 8.06 10.14
CA SER A 472 15.52 8.69 9.24
C SER A 472 15.60 10.20 9.33
N LYS A 473 15.10 10.89 8.29
CA LYS A 473 15.10 12.36 8.23
C LYS A 473 13.67 12.90 8.23
N SER A 474 13.19 13.30 9.41
CA SER A 474 11.86 13.90 9.56
C SER A 474 11.77 15.25 8.85
N SER A 475 10.84 15.36 7.90
CA SER A 475 10.46 16.63 7.26
C SER A 475 8.97 16.60 6.91
N PRO A 476 8.17 17.59 7.33
CA PRO A 476 6.72 17.60 7.13
C PRO A 476 6.29 17.76 5.65
N VAL A 477 7.13 18.33 4.79
CA VAL A 477 6.74 18.76 3.43
C VAL A 477 7.53 18.06 2.32
N VAL A 478 8.79 17.72 2.60
CA VAL A 478 9.74 17.29 1.55
C VAL A 478 10.04 15.79 1.65
N ASN A 479 10.25 15.24 2.84
CA ASN A 479 10.79 13.88 2.93
C ASN A 479 9.67 12.88 3.19
N LEU A 480 8.97 12.49 2.12
CA LEU A 480 8.02 11.37 2.17
C LEU A 480 8.71 10.01 2.27
N SER A 481 9.97 9.95 1.83
CA SER A 481 10.88 8.80 1.92
C SER A 481 12.00 9.13 2.90
N GLU A 482 11.69 9.22 4.19
CA GLU A 482 12.58 9.64 5.26
C GLU A 482 13.81 8.74 5.44
N ASP A 483 13.65 7.44 5.16
CA ASP A 483 14.63 6.39 5.45
C ASP A 483 15.82 6.43 4.46
N ILE A 484 15.56 6.78 3.19
CA ILE A 484 16.59 6.78 2.13
C ILE A 484 17.73 7.77 2.41
N PHE A 485 17.44 8.86 3.12
CA PHE A 485 18.42 9.86 3.51
C PHE A 485 19.47 9.31 4.47
N ALA A 486 19.12 8.27 5.23
CA ALA A 486 20.06 7.57 6.07
C ALA A 486 21.05 6.77 5.20
N GLY A 487 20.58 6.14 4.12
CA GLY A 487 21.42 5.54 3.08
C GLY A 487 22.36 6.54 2.41
N PHE A 488 21.88 7.75 2.08
CA PHE A 488 22.73 8.80 1.53
C PHE A 488 23.85 9.18 2.51
N ASN A 489 23.54 9.27 3.80
CA ASN A 489 24.54 9.59 4.82
C ASN A 489 25.66 8.54 4.90
N VAL A 490 25.34 7.26 4.77
CA VAL A 490 26.32 6.17 4.71
C VAL A 490 27.21 6.32 3.48
N ARG A 491 26.60 6.45 2.29
CA ARG A 491 27.34 6.51 1.03
C ARG A 491 28.20 7.77 0.89
N MET A 492 27.72 8.92 1.36
CA MET A 492 28.48 10.18 1.38
C MET A 492 29.72 10.15 2.28
N ARG A 493 29.80 9.17 3.19
CA ARG A 493 30.94 8.92 4.10
C ARG A 493 31.80 7.75 3.67
N GLU A 494 31.54 7.20 2.47
CA GLU A 494 32.23 6.01 1.95
C GLU A 494 32.08 4.76 2.84
N GLU A 495 31.01 4.75 3.65
CA GLU A 495 30.64 3.62 4.48
C GLU A 495 29.76 2.64 3.70
N LYS A 496 29.57 1.43 4.22
CA LYS A 496 28.87 0.36 3.51
C LYS A 496 27.48 0.07 4.11
N SER A 497 26.55 -0.26 3.23
CA SER A 497 25.20 -0.76 3.52
C SER A 497 24.95 -2.01 2.66
N PRO A 498 25.53 -3.17 2.97
CA PRO A 498 25.28 -4.41 2.25
C PRO A 498 23.92 -5.03 2.55
N HIS A 499 23.54 -5.98 1.71
CA HIS A 499 22.39 -6.86 1.87
C HIS A 499 22.83 -8.32 1.88
N ILE A 500 22.23 -9.14 2.76
CA ILE A 500 22.45 -10.59 2.83
C ILE A 500 21.13 -11.35 3.05
N ASP A 501 20.99 -12.48 2.37
CA ASP A 501 19.80 -13.36 2.50
C ASP A 501 19.94 -14.34 3.68
N ALA A 502 20.39 -13.85 4.83
CA ALA A 502 20.59 -14.67 6.04
C ALA A 502 19.34 -14.76 6.92
N LEU A 503 18.54 -13.70 6.94
CA LEU A 503 17.28 -13.59 7.69
C LEU A 503 16.13 -13.33 6.73
N GLU A 504 14.93 -13.72 7.15
CA GLU A 504 13.71 -13.42 6.44
C GLU A 504 12.65 -12.90 7.42
N PHE A 505 12.24 -11.64 7.23
CA PHE A 505 11.20 -11.02 8.06
C PHE A 505 9.85 -11.09 7.36
N GLU A 506 8.78 -11.33 8.11
CA GLU A 506 7.44 -11.21 7.54
C GLU A 506 7.11 -9.73 7.33
N LYS A 507 6.47 -9.41 6.21
CA LYS A 507 6.00 -8.05 5.90
C LYS A 507 4.60 -8.07 5.29
N GLY A 508 3.73 -7.22 5.82
CA GLY A 508 2.42 -6.95 5.24
C GLY A 508 2.51 -5.93 4.11
N ARG A 509 1.82 -6.21 3.01
CA ARG A 509 1.64 -5.28 1.88
C ARG A 509 0.17 -5.12 1.53
N GLU A 510 -0.15 -4.05 0.83
CA GLU A 510 -1.49 -3.69 0.41
C GLU A 510 -2.13 -4.81 -0.42
N ALA A 511 -3.30 -5.29 0.02
CA ALA A 511 -3.97 -6.43 -0.58
C ALA A 511 -5.17 -6.03 -1.45
N THR A 512 -5.62 -4.77 -1.38
CA THR A 512 -6.65 -4.21 -2.26
C THR A 512 -6.03 -3.34 -3.35
N PHE A 513 -6.70 -3.28 -4.51
CA PHE A 513 -6.19 -2.58 -5.68
C PHE A 513 -5.95 -1.08 -5.45
N ASN A 514 -6.82 -0.43 -4.68
CA ASN A 514 -6.69 1.00 -4.42
C ASN A 514 -5.66 1.35 -3.35
N ALA A 515 -5.55 0.53 -2.29
CA ALA A 515 -4.46 0.69 -1.33
C ALA A 515 -3.10 0.52 -2.04
N ALA A 516 -2.99 -0.48 -2.92
CA ALA A 516 -1.84 -0.69 -3.79
C ALA A 516 -1.51 0.54 -4.65
N SER A 517 -2.49 1.11 -5.34
CA SER A 517 -2.30 2.34 -6.13
C SER A 517 -1.83 3.52 -5.26
N ASN A 518 -2.45 3.73 -4.09
CA ASN A 518 -2.04 4.82 -3.20
C ASN A 518 -0.60 4.63 -2.69
N PHE A 519 -0.17 3.40 -2.44
CA PHE A 519 1.21 3.07 -2.09
C PHE A 519 2.20 3.45 -3.21
N PHE A 520 1.94 3.06 -4.47
CA PHE A 520 2.81 3.44 -5.58
C PHE A 520 2.83 4.96 -5.84
N SER A 521 1.69 5.63 -5.68
CA SER A 521 1.61 7.11 -5.73
C SER A 521 2.43 7.76 -4.63
N LYS A 522 2.40 7.22 -3.41
CA LYS A 522 3.22 7.67 -2.28
C LYS A 522 4.72 7.59 -2.60
N ILE A 523 5.20 6.44 -3.07
CA ILE A 523 6.65 6.27 -3.32
C ILE A 523 7.11 7.08 -4.52
N SER A 524 6.34 7.11 -5.61
CA SER A 524 6.68 7.90 -6.79
C SER A 524 6.67 9.42 -6.53
N GLY A 525 5.71 9.92 -5.74
CA GLY A 525 5.70 11.29 -5.24
C GLY A 525 6.91 11.59 -4.35
N GLY A 526 7.26 10.66 -3.45
CA GLY A 526 8.48 10.72 -2.64
C GLY A 526 9.77 10.79 -3.46
N SER A 527 9.84 10.04 -4.56
CA SER A 527 11.00 10.04 -5.48
C SER A 527 11.26 11.42 -6.08
N ILE A 528 10.23 12.21 -6.42
CA ILE A 528 10.41 13.58 -6.91
C ILE A 528 11.06 14.46 -5.84
N ALA A 529 10.63 14.31 -4.59
CA ALA A 529 11.22 15.09 -3.51
C ALA A 529 12.68 14.71 -3.25
N VAL A 530 13.02 13.41 -3.39
CA VAL A 530 14.41 12.93 -3.36
C VAL A 530 15.23 13.56 -4.49
N ILE A 531 14.74 13.53 -5.73
CA ILE A 531 15.42 14.11 -6.91
C ILE A 531 15.74 15.60 -6.69
N ARG A 532 14.83 16.34 -6.07
CA ARG A 532 14.96 17.78 -5.79
C ARG A 532 15.70 18.10 -4.49
N SER A 533 16.05 17.08 -3.70
CA SER A 533 16.65 17.29 -2.38
C SER A 533 18.10 17.77 -2.48
N ARG A 534 18.51 18.61 -1.52
CA ARG A 534 19.91 19.00 -1.36
C ARG A 534 20.80 17.78 -1.10
N ASP A 535 20.31 16.79 -0.36
CA ASP A 535 21.08 15.59 -0.03
C ASP A 535 21.41 14.76 -1.28
N ASN A 536 20.51 14.68 -2.25
CA ASN A 536 20.77 14.04 -3.55
C ASN A 536 21.87 14.77 -4.34
N HIS A 537 21.83 16.10 -4.37
CA HIS A 537 22.89 16.90 -4.99
C HIS A 537 24.25 16.67 -4.32
N LEU A 538 24.31 16.72 -2.99
CA LEU A 538 25.54 16.47 -2.21
C LEU A 538 26.07 15.04 -2.37
N LEU A 539 25.17 14.05 -2.52
CA LEU A 539 25.56 12.67 -2.79
C LEU A 539 26.27 12.58 -4.15
N CYS A 540 25.67 13.13 -5.20
CA CYS A 540 26.21 13.11 -6.55
C CYS A 540 27.54 13.87 -6.68
N GLU A 541 27.79 14.90 -5.86
CA GLU A 541 29.09 15.59 -5.79
C GLU A 541 30.19 14.75 -5.11
N ARG A 542 29.81 13.84 -4.20
CA ARG A 542 30.76 13.05 -3.40
C ARG A 542 31.11 11.70 -4.01
N ILE A 543 30.24 11.13 -4.83
CA ILE A 543 30.47 9.81 -5.45
C ILE A 543 31.01 9.95 -6.87
N GLY A 544 31.86 9.01 -7.29
CA GLY A 544 32.41 8.99 -8.65
C GLY A 544 31.35 8.73 -9.72
N LEU A 545 31.64 9.11 -10.97
CA LEU A 545 30.72 9.03 -12.11
C LEU A 545 30.01 7.68 -12.27
N LEU A 546 30.74 6.57 -12.13
CA LEU A 546 30.16 5.22 -12.26
C LEU A 546 29.12 4.92 -11.17
N HIS A 547 29.37 5.37 -9.93
CA HIS A 547 28.39 5.25 -8.84
C HIS A 547 27.20 6.18 -9.06
N SER A 548 27.42 7.40 -9.59
CA SER A 548 26.34 8.33 -9.94
C SER A 548 25.44 7.76 -11.05
N LEU A 549 26.02 7.16 -12.09
CA LEU A 549 25.26 6.48 -13.14
C LEU A 549 24.50 5.28 -12.59
N SER A 550 25.15 4.46 -11.75
CA SER A 550 24.50 3.32 -11.09
C SER A 550 23.31 3.78 -10.25
N TYR A 551 23.50 4.78 -9.41
CA TYR A 551 22.44 5.35 -8.57
C TYR A 551 21.32 5.98 -9.40
N TYR A 552 21.65 6.65 -10.52
CA TYR A 552 20.66 7.15 -11.46
C TYR A 552 19.76 6.02 -11.97
N PHE A 553 20.34 4.94 -12.50
CA PHE A 553 19.56 3.84 -13.06
C PHE A 553 18.68 3.13 -12.02
N THR A 554 19.15 3.03 -10.78
CA THR A 554 18.48 2.21 -9.76
C THR A 554 17.48 2.97 -8.90
N SER A 555 17.64 4.29 -8.76
CA SER A 555 16.79 5.10 -7.87
C SER A 555 15.97 6.13 -8.65
N VAL A 556 16.62 6.91 -9.52
CA VAL A 556 15.98 8.06 -10.20
C VAL A 556 15.28 7.65 -11.48
N ALA A 557 15.95 6.85 -12.31
CA ALA A 557 15.51 6.51 -13.66
C ALA A 557 14.27 5.61 -13.66
N PHE A 558 14.10 4.74 -12.65
CA PHE A 558 12.96 3.82 -12.59
C PHE A 558 11.63 4.59 -12.68
N TYR A 559 11.39 5.52 -11.76
CA TYR A 559 10.17 6.32 -11.77
C TYR A 559 10.12 7.26 -12.99
N ALA A 560 11.23 7.95 -13.31
CA ALA A 560 11.27 8.87 -14.45
C ALA A 560 10.94 8.18 -15.79
N SER A 561 11.34 6.91 -15.95
CA SER A 561 11.05 6.13 -17.15
C SER A 561 9.55 5.82 -17.29
N ASN A 562 8.84 5.56 -16.20
CA ASN A 562 7.38 5.38 -16.23
C ASN A 562 6.68 6.65 -16.74
N LEU A 563 7.15 7.83 -16.31
CA LEU A 563 6.65 9.12 -16.81
C LEU A 563 6.98 9.32 -18.30
N MET A 564 8.18 8.95 -18.75
CA MET A 564 8.55 9.02 -20.17
C MET A 564 7.70 8.07 -21.03
N VAL A 565 7.41 6.86 -20.54
CA VAL A 565 6.51 5.90 -21.19
C VAL A 565 5.12 6.49 -21.31
N ASP A 566 4.57 7.09 -20.24
CA ASP A 566 3.25 7.74 -20.29
C ASP A 566 3.21 8.86 -21.36
N PHE A 567 4.21 9.75 -21.37
CA PHE A 567 4.29 10.80 -22.40
C PHE A 567 4.42 10.24 -23.82
N SER A 568 5.19 9.15 -23.99
CA SER A 568 5.39 8.53 -25.29
C SER A 568 4.10 7.99 -25.90
N ILE A 569 3.17 7.46 -25.08
CA ILE A 569 1.88 6.94 -25.55
C ILE A 569 1.05 8.07 -26.20
N TYR A 570 0.97 9.24 -25.55
CA TYR A 570 0.25 10.39 -26.12
C TYR A 570 0.95 10.92 -27.37
N LEU A 571 2.27 11.08 -27.30
CA LEU A 571 3.06 11.58 -28.43
C LEU A 571 2.92 10.66 -29.64
N TYR A 572 2.89 9.34 -29.42
CA TYR A 572 2.72 8.35 -30.48
C TYR A 572 1.42 8.55 -31.26
N VAL A 573 0.27 8.62 -30.57
CA VAL A 573 -1.02 8.83 -31.24
C VAL A 573 -1.06 10.19 -31.94
N ILE A 574 -0.56 11.25 -31.30
CA ILE A 574 -0.51 12.60 -31.89
C ILE A 574 0.35 12.63 -33.15
N LEU A 575 1.54 12.02 -33.13
CA LEU A 575 2.42 11.96 -34.29
C LEU A 575 1.76 11.23 -35.46
N PHE A 576 1.06 10.13 -35.22
CA PHE A 576 0.34 9.41 -36.26
C PHE A 576 -0.87 10.16 -36.80
N ILE A 577 -1.57 10.96 -35.97
CA ILE A 577 -2.55 11.93 -36.47
C ILE A 577 -1.86 12.92 -37.43
N LEU A 578 -0.74 13.51 -37.02
CA LEU A 578 0.01 14.47 -37.85
C LEU A 578 0.54 13.84 -39.14
N PHE A 579 1.06 12.62 -39.11
CA PHE A 579 1.49 11.90 -40.31
C PHE A 579 0.32 11.66 -41.26
N THR A 580 -0.83 11.23 -40.74
CA THR A 580 -2.03 11.00 -41.55
C THR A 580 -2.51 12.30 -42.20
N LEU A 581 -2.49 13.42 -41.45
CA LEU A 581 -2.83 14.75 -41.97
C LEU A 581 -1.82 15.26 -43.01
N ALA A 582 -0.53 14.93 -42.85
CA ALA A 582 0.50 15.20 -43.84
C ALA A 582 0.44 14.26 -45.06
N GLY A 583 -0.46 13.28 -45.06
CA GLY A 583 -0.63 12.30 -46.13
C GLY A 583 0.38 11.15 -46.14
N LEU A 584 1.06 10.91 -45.01
CA LEU A 584 2.03 9.81 -44.83
C LEU A 584 1.36 8.63 -44.11
N GLY A 585 1.25 7.48 -44.78
CA GLY A 585 0.79 6.23 -44.20
C GLY A 585 1.93 5.37 -43.61
N PRO A 586 1.61 4.24 -42.96
CA PRO A 586 2.60 3.33 -42.42
C PRO A 586 3.59 2.79 -43.47
N GLY A 587 3.12 2.56 -44.70
CA GLY A 587 3.94 2.08 -45.81
C GLY A 587 4.98 3.11 -46.26
N GLU A 588 4.59 4.37 -46.42
CA GLU A 588 5.50 5.45 -46.77
C GLU A 588 6.50 5.74 -45.64
N LEU A 589 6.06 5.68 -44.38
CA LEU A 589 6.95 5.82 -43.22
C LEU A 589 8.01 4.71 -43.19
N ALA A 590 7.62 3.46 -43.44
CA ALA A 590 8.57 2.35 -43.52
C ALA A 590 9.55 2.52 -44.69
N ALA A 591 9.09 3.02 -45.84
CA ALA A 591 9.94 3.32 -46.99
C ALA A 591 10.96 4.44 -46.71
N LEU A 592 10.65 5.37 -45.81
CA LEU A 592 11.58 6.39 -45.31
C LEU A 592 12.61 5.85 -44.30
N GLY A 593 12.65 4.52 -44.08
CA GLY A 593 13.51 3.87 -43.09
C GLY A 593 13.04 4.07 -41.64
N SER A 594 11.82 4.57 -41.44
CA SER A 594 11.28 4.79 -40.10
C SER A 594 10.82 3.49 -39.44
N ARG A 595 11.11 3.35 -38.14
CA ARG A 595 10.64 2.24 -37.30
C ARG A 595 9.43 2.61 -36.43
N PHE A 596 8.76 3.73 -36.69
CA PHE A 596 7.60 4.17 -35.91
C PHE A 596 6.41 3.19 -36.01
N SER A 597 6.34 2.35 -37.04
CA SER A 597 5.27 1.35 -37.24
C SER A 597 5.41 0.10 -36.35
N THR A 598 6.54 -0.08 -35.65
CA THR A 598 6.70 -1.18 -34.68
C THR A 598 6.04 -0.77 -33.36
N GLU A 599 5.18 -1.61 -32.77
CA GLU A 599 4.56 -1.34 -31.46
C GLU A 599 5.54 -1.74 -30.33
N TRP A 600 5.99 -0.77 -29.51
CA TRP A 600 7.17 -0.94 -28.62
C TRP A 600 6.86 -1.29 -27.14
N ILE A 601 5.61 -1.27 -26.68
CA ILE A 601 5.31 -1.34 -25.23
C ILE A 601 5.50 -2.75 -24.64
N ILE A 602 5.47 -3.79 -25.48
CA ILE A 602 5.75 -5.17 -25.04
C ILE A 602 7.22 -5.33 -24.58
N SER A 603 8.15 -4.48 -25.03
CA SER A 603 9.57 -4.62 -24.67
C SER A 603 9.90 -4.15 -23.25
N MET A 604 9.29 -3.09 -22.71
CA MET A 604 9.69 -2.57 -21.39
C MET A 604 9.04 -3.36 -20.24
N GLY A 605 7.75 -3.69 -20.34
CA GLY A 605 7.04 -4.48 -19.32
C GLY A 605 7.58 -5.91 -19.20
N LEU A 606 7.79 -6.60 -20.32
CA LEU A 606 8.36 -7.96 -20.28
C LEU A 606 9.81 -7.98 -19.80
N VAL A 607 10.61 -6.96 -20.13
CA VAL A 607 11.99 -6.86 -19.61
C VAL A 607 12.00 -6.71 -18.10
N THR A 608 11.01 -6.02 -17.50
CA THR A 608 10.90 -5.94 -16.04
C THR A 608 10.55 -7.26 -15.36
N LEU A 609 10.05 -8.27 -16.10
CA LEU A 609 9.82 -9.62 -15.57
C LEU A 609 11.09 -10.47 -15.52
N VAL A 610 12.14 -10.11 -16.25
CA VAL A 610 13.36 -10.92 -16.34
C VAL A 610 14.03 -11.11 -14.97
N PRO A 611 14.23 -10.08 -14.13
CA PRO A 611 14.80 -10.28 -12.80
C PRO A 611 13.96 -11.21 -11.93
N GLN A 612 12.63 -11.10 -11.97
CA GLN A 612 11.72 -11.97 -11.23
C GLN A 612 11.82 -13.43 -11.71
N LEU A 613 11.83 -13.64 -13.04
CA LEU A 613 12.00 -14.98 -13.62
C LEU A 613 13.34 -15.60 -13.21
N CYS A 614 14.43 -14.84 -13.30
CA CYS A 614 15.75 -15.28 -12.87
C CYS A 614 15.75 -15.68 -11.39
N GLU A 615 15.13 -14.88 -10.52
CA GLU A 615 15.04 -15.21 -9.11
C GLU A 615 14.22 -16.48 -8.85
N MET A 616 13.09 -16.66 -9.56
CA MET A 616 12.27 -17.87 -9.40
C MET A 616 13.00 -19.12 -9.87
N VAL A 617 13.78 -19.01 -10.95
CA VAL A 617 14.63 -20.10 -11.43
C VAL A 617 15.68 -20.47 -10.39
N LEU A 618 16.28 -19.47 -9.72
CA LEU A 618 17.31 -19.68 -8.69
C LEU A 618 16.76 -20.34 -7.42
N GLU A 619 15.62 -19.89 -6.91
CA GLU A 619 15.08 -20.38 -5.63
C GLU A 619 14.20 -21.65 -5.77
N HIS A 620 13.38 -21.73 -6.83
CA HIS A 620 12.33 -22.75 -6.96
C HIS A 620 12.53 -23.68 -8.17
N GLY A 621 13.53 -23.41 -9.01
CA GLY A 621 13.82 -24.17 -10.23
C GLY A 621 13.00 -23.71 -11.45
N ALA A 622 13.52 -24.05 -12.64
CA ALA A 622 13.03 -23.48 -13.90
C ALA A 622 11.58 -23.86 -14.26
N VAL A 623 11.15 -25.11 -13.98
CA VAL A 623 9.80 -25.57 -14.31
C VAL A 623 8.75 -24.82 -13.50
N HIS A 624 8.99 -24.65 -12.20
CA HIS A 624 8.12 -23.89 -11.32
C HIS A 624 8.04 -22.42 -11.77
N ALA A 625 9.20 -21.81 -12.03
CA ALA A 625 9.30 -20.43 -12.47
C ALA A 625 8.48 -20.14 -13.75
N VAL A 626 8.60 -20.98 -14.78
CA VAL A 626 7.87 -20.79 -16.04
C VAL A 626 6.36 -20.97 -15.84
N ARG A 627 5.93 -21.97 -15.06
CA ARG A 627 4.51 -22.21 -14.76
C ARG A 627 3.88 -21.01 -14.05
N GLU A 628 4.55 -20.47 -13.04
CA GLU A 628 4.06 -19.32 -12.27
C GLU A 628 4.00 -18.04 -13.12
N VAL A 629 5.05 -17.75 -13.91
CA VAL A 629 5.03 -16.57 -14.81
C VAL A 629 3.91 -16.66 -15.84
N LEU A 630 3.75 -17.82 -16.50
CA LEU A 630 2.71 -17.99 -17.51
C LEU A 630 1.30 -17.95 -16.90
N GLY A 631 1.12 -18.51 -15.70
CA GLY A 631 -0.15 -18.44 -14.98
C GLY A 631 -0.53 -17.03 -14.53
N GLY A 632 0.46 -16.19 -14.21
CA GLY A 632 0.26 -14.82 -13.72
C GLY A 632 0.26 -13.71 -14.77
N ILE A 633 0.63 -14.00 -16.03
CA ILE A 633 0.90 -12.94 -17.03
C ILE A 633 -0.32 -12.04 -17.30
N GLY A 634 -1.53 -12.61 -17.32
CA GLY A 634 -2.76 -11.85 -17.58
C GLY A 634 -3.05 -10.81 -16.50
N SER A 635 -3.09 -11.25 -15.24
CA SER A 635 -3.34 -10.36 -14.09
C SER A 635 -2.21 -9.34 -13.90
N ALA A 636 -0.96 -9.78 -14.02
CA ALA A 636 0.21 -8.92 -13.93
C ALA A 636 0.21 -7.81 -14.99
N THR A 637 -0.28 -8.09 -16.21
CA THR A 637 -0.35 -7.11 -17.30
C THR A 637 -1.34 -5.99 -16.99
N PHE A 638 -2.59 -6.31 -16.63
CA PHE A 638 -3.58 -5.28 -16.30
C PHE A 638 -3.18 -4.48 -15.06
N PHE A 639 -2.61 -5.16 -14.07
CA PHE A 639 -2.07 -4.52 -12.87
C PHE A 639 -0.94 -3.55 -13.24
N PHE A 640 0.06 -4.00 -14.01
CA PHE A 640 1.22 -3.20 -14.40
C PHE A 640 0.86 -1.99 -15.27
N ILE A 641 0.01 -2.16 -16.30
CA ILE A 641 -0.41 -1.05 -17.18
C ILE A 641 -1.08 0.06 -16.38
N PHE A 642 -1.95 -0.32 -15.44
CA PHE A 642 -2.62 0.64 -14.57
C PHE A 642 -1.62 1.29 -13.59
N GLN A 643 -0.77 0.51 -12.93
CA GLN A 643 0.20 1.05 -11.98
C GLN A 643 1.25 1.96 -12.64
N ASN A 644 1.69 1.67 -13.86
CA ASN A 644 2.58 2.55 -14.63
C ASN A 644 1.93 3.93 -14.84
N LYS A 645 0.63 3.98 -15.16
CA LYS A 645 -0.10 5.25 -15.30
C LYS A 645 -0.25 5.99 -13.98
N ASN A 646 -0.54 5.25 -12.92
CA ASN A 646 -0.65 5.78 -11.57
C ASN A 646 0.67 6.43 -11.11
N ILE A 647 1.80 5.72 -11.24
CA ILE A 647 3.15 6.21 -10.97
C ILE A 647 3.48 7.47 -11.78
N ALA A 648 3.23 7.45 -13.09
CA ALA A 648 3.48 8.59 -13.96
C ALA A 648 2.66 9.83 -13.55
N SER A 649 1.39 9.62 -13.17
CA SER A 649 0.49 10.70 -12.73
C SER A 649 0.97 11.32 -11.42
N ALA A 650 1.35 10.50 -10.44
CA ALA A 650 1.89 10.96 -9.16
C ALA A 650 3.22 11.70 -9.32
N MET A 651 4.13 11.22 -10.19
CA MET A 651 5.35 11.96 -10.53
C MET A 651 5.06 13.31 -11.16
N LYS A 652 4.13 13.38 -12.12
CA LYS A 652 3.74 14.63 -12.77
C LYS A 652 3.17 15.62 -11.78
N GLU A 653 2.29 15.17 -10.89
CA GLU A 653 1.72 16.02 -9.83
C GLU A 653 2.80 16.50 -8.85
N GLY A 654 3.66 15.59 -8.36
CA GLY A 654 4.78 15.94 -7.49
C GLY A 654 5.76 16.92 -8.13
N ALA A 655 6.02 16.80 -9.43
CA ALA A 655 6.89 17.71 -10.18
C ALA A 655 6.27 19.10 -10.35
N MET A 656 4.96 19.20 -10.60
CA MET A 656 4.28 20.49 -10.80
C MET A 656 4.01 21.23 -9.49
N THR A 657 3.55 20.53 -8.45
CA THR A 657 3.21 21.12 -7.15
C THR A 657 4.44 21.35 -6.30
N GLY A 658 5.48 20.54 -6.50
CA GLY A 658 6.68 20.53 -5.70
C GLY A 658 6.48 20.02 -4.27
N ILE A 659 5.31 19.43 -3.96
CA ILE A 659 4.93 18.88 -2.66
C ILE A 659 4.68 17.39 -2.83
N ALA A 660 5.22 16.58 -1.94
CA ALA A 660 4.81 15.18 -1.82
C ALA A 660 3.62 15.12 -0.85
N ARG A 661 2.40 14.97 -1.37
CA ARG A 661 1.21 14.82 -0.52
C ARG A 661 1.23 13.43 0.12
N TYR A 662 1.04 13.38 1.44
CA TYR A 662 0.84 12.12 2.15
C TYR A 662 -0.58 11.65 1.91
N PHE A 663 -0.74 10.45 1.36
CA PHE A 663 -2.03 9.76 1.28
C PHE A 663 -2.05 8.67 2.33
N PHE A 664 -3.09 8.65 3.17
CA PHE A 664 -3.35 7.49 4.01
C PHE A 664 -3.79 6.35 3.09
N THR A 665 -2.95 5.33 2.94
CA THR A 665 -3.21 4.21 2.02
C THR A 665 -4.28 3.26 2.57
N GLY A 666 -4.60 3.32 3.86
CA GLY A 666 -5.33 2.27 4.56
C GLY A 666 -4.58 0.94 4.53
N ARG A 667 -5.05 -0.04 5.31
CA ARG A 667 -4.61 -1.45 5.19
C ARG A 667 -5.80 -2.40 5.18
N PRO A 668 -6.72 -2.21 4.23
CA PRO A 668 -7.89 -3.06 4.10
C PRO A 668 -7.50 -4.49 3.70
N GLN A 669 -8.32 -5.45 4.11
CA GLN A 669 -8.22 -6.85 3.66
C GLN A 669 -8.59 -6.96 2.18
N ALA A 670 -8.05 -7.96 1.46
CA ALA A 670 -8.26 -8.10 0.01
C ALA A 670 -9.74 -8.20 -0.42
N ASN A 671 -10.64 -8.67 0.46
CA ASN A 671 -12.06 -8.77 0.20
C ASN A 671 -12.82 -7.43 0.32
N GLN A 672 -12.22 -6.36 0.85
CA GLN A 672 -12.96 -5.12 1.02
C GLN A 672 -13.40 -4.54 -0.33
N HIS A 673 -14.71 -4.35 -0.44
CA HIS A 673 -15.34 -3.72 -1.58
C HIS A 673 -15.06 -2.22 -1.61
N GLN A 674 -14.94 -1.65 -2.80
CA GLN A 674 -14.86 -0.20 -2.95
C GLN A 674 -15.97 0.27 -3.86
N THR A 675 -16.71 1.29 -3.39
CA THR A 675 -17.83 1.80 -4.15
C THR A 675 -17.36 2.41 -5.47
N TRP A 676 -18.20 2.36 -6.51
CA TRP A 676 -17.85 2.96 -7.81
C TRP A 676 -17.61 4.47 -7.71
N LYS A 677 -18.27 5.14 -6.75
CA LYS A 677 -18.04 6.55 -6.45
C LYS A 677 -16.60 6.76 -5.97
N ASP A 678 -16.13 5.95 -5.02
CA ASP A 678 -14.79 6.10 -4.43
C ASP A 678 -13.70 5.81 -5.46
N ILE A 679 -13.90 4.77 -6.28
CA ILE A 679 -13.04 4.46 -7.42
C ILE A 679 -12.99 5.66 -8.39
N TYR A 680 -14.13 6.26 -8.71
CA TYR A 680 -14.18 7.43 -9.59
C TYR A 680 -13.44 8.62 -9.01
N VAL A 681 -13.73 9.02 -7.77
CA VAL A 681 -13.07 10.16 -7.10
C VAL A 681 -11.55 9.95 -7.03
N THR A 682 -11.09 8.71 -6.87
CA THR A 682 -9.66 8.41 -6.83
C THR A 682 -9.00 8.48 -8.22
N TYR A 683 -9.63 7.95 -9.27
CA TYR A 683 -8.98 7.72 -10.56
C TYR A 683 -9.40 8.64 -11.71
N TRP A 684 -10.41 9.51 -11.52
CA TRP A 684 -10.91 10.32 -12.64
C TRP A 684 -9.84 11.23 -13.25
N LYS A 685 -8.96 11.81 -12.43
CA LYS A 685 -7.88 12.71 -12.87
C LYS A 685 -6.67 11.97 -13.45
N SER A 686 -6.28 10.86 -12.81
CA SER A 686 -5.08 10.10 -13.16
C SER A 686 -5.30 9.11 -14.31
N HIS A 687 -6.50 8.56 -14.47
CA HIS A 687 -6.79 7.50 -15.43
C HIS A 687 -7.95 7.83 -16.37
N TYR A 688 -9.16 8.12 -15.86
CA TYR A 688 -10.36 8.18 -16.72
C TYR A 688 -10.36 9.36 -17.69
N ARG A 689 -10.04 10.58 -17.24
CA ARG A 689 -9.92 11.74 -18.13
C ARG A 689 -8.78 11.57 -19.15
N PRO A 690 -7.58 11.08 -18.76
CA PRO A 690 -6.54 10.71 -19.71
C PRO A 690 -6.92 9.59 -20.69
N ALA A 691 -7.68 8.58 -20.26
CA ALA A 691 -8.20 7.50 -21.11
C ALA A 691 -9.21 8.03 -22.14
N TRP A 692 -10.12 8.91 -21.71
CA TRP A 692 -11.06 9.60 -22.60
C TRP A 692 -10.33 10.38 -23.69
N PHE A 693 -9.29 11.14 -23.31
CA PHE A 693 -8.48 11.88 -24.28
C PHE A 693 -7.80 10.93 -25.29
N LEU A 694 -7.21 9.84 -24.82
CA LEU A 694 -6.51 8.89 -25.69
C LEU A 694 -7.47 8.13 -26.62
N CYS A 695 -8.64 7.74 -26.10
CA CYS A 695 -9.73 7.15 -26.88
C CYS A 695 -10.18 8.10 -27.99
N MET A 696 -10.37 9.38 -27.66
CA MET A 696 -10.76 10.38 -28.66
C MET A 696 -9.68 10.63 -29.71
N ALA A 697 -8.42 10.74 -29.30
CA ALA A 697 -7.29 10.89 -30.21
C ALA A 697 -7.16 9.67 -31.15
N TYR A 698 -7.33 8.45 -30.61
CA TYR A 698 -7.32 7.23 -31.40
C TYR A 698 -8.52 7.14 -32.36
N LEU A 699 -9.70 7.63 -31.96
CA LEU A 699 -10.87 7.73 -32.84
C LEU A 699 -10.58 8.71 -34.00
N ILE A 700 -10.07 9.90 -33.70
CA ILE A 700 -9.65 10.89 -34.72
C ILE A 700 -8.67 10.24 -35.71
N TYR A 701 -7.61 9.59 -35.20
CA TYR A 701 -6.64 8.88 -36.02
C TYR A 701 -7.29 7.82 -36.92
N THR A 702 -8.15 6.98 -36.33
CA THR A 702 -8.84 5.90 -37.05
C THR A 702 -9.67 6.43 -38.20
N VAL A 703 -10.41 7.51 -37.98
CA VAL A 703 -11.28 8.11 -38.98
C VAL A 703 -10.47 8.74 -40.11
N LEU A 704 -9.42 9.50 -39.78
CA LEU A 704 -8.53 10.10 -40.79
C LEU A 704 -7.83 9.02 -41.63
N ALA A 705 -7.42 7.92 -41.00
CA ALA A 705 -6.79 6.80 -41.70
C ALA A 705 -7.78 6.04 -42.60
N LEU A 706 -9.05 5.90 -42.17
CA LEU A 706 -10.09 5.27 -43.00
C LEU A 706 -10.45 6.10 -44.24
N GLN A 707 -10.34 7.43 -44.18
CA GLN A 707 -10.53 8.29 -45.36
C GLN A 707 -9.43 8.12 -46.42
N SER A 708 -8.31 7.49 -46.06
CA SER A 708 -7.16 7.27 -46.94
C SER A 708 -6.89 5.78 -47.16
N GLU A 709 -7.90 5.04 -47.64
CA GLU A 709 -7.90 3.56 -47.80
C GLU A 709 -6.63 2.99 -48.44
N ASN A 710 -6.07 3.67 -49.45
CA ASN A 710 -4.88 3.20 -50.18
C ASN A 710 -3.58 3.24 -49.37
N ARG A 711 -3.55 3.91 -48.20
CA ARG A 711 -2.33 4.14 -47.40
C ARG A 711 -2.23 3.25 -46.16
N GLY A 712 -3.31 2.58 -45.79
CA GLY A 712 -3.38 1.68 -44.64
C GLY A 712 -3.41 2.38 -43.28
N LYS A 713 -3.74 1.62 -42.24
CA LYS A 713 -3.85 2.08 -40.85
C LYS A 713 -3.03 1.18 -39.93
N LEU A 714 -2.34 1.77 -38.97
CA LEU A 714 -1.73 1.03 -37.88
C LEU A 714 -2.80 0.69 -36.81
N PRO A 715 -2.94 -0.57 -36.37
CA PRO A 715 -3.97 -0.95 -35.40
C PRO A 715 -3.79 -0.27 -34.03
N MET A 716 -2.56 0.05 -33.63
CA MET A 716 -2.21 0.62 -32.32
C MET A 716 -2.79 -0.20 -31.17
N SER A 717 -2.67 -1.52 -31.26
CA SER A 717 -3.36 -2.46 -30.35
C SER A 717 -3.01 -2.19 -28.88
N LEU A 718 -1.74 -1.87 -28.60
CA LEU A 718 -1.26 -1.55 -27.25
C LEU A 718 -1.81 -0.24 -26.69
N VAL A 719 -2.07 0.76 -27.55
CA VAL A 719 -2.70 2.03 -27.14
C VAL A 719 -4.15 1.75 -26.71
N VAL A 720 -4.86 0.94 -27.49
CA VAL A 720 -6.23 0.52 -27.17
C VAL A 720 -6.27 -0.26 -25.86
N ILE A 721 -5.40 -1.25 -25.69
CA ILE A 721 -5.28 -2.01 -24.45
C ILE A 721 -4.98 -1.07 -23.27
N SER A 722 -4.12 -0.05 -23.45
CA SER A 722 -3.76 0.89 -22.39
C SER A 722 -4.95 1.70 -21.88
N PHE A 723 -5.68 2.41 -22.75
CA PHE A 723 -6.82 3.22 -22.26
C PHE A 723 -8.01 2.36 -21.80
N VAL A 724 -8.19 1.15 -22.36
CA VAL A 724 -9.20 0.20 -21.86
C VAL A 724 -8.83 -0.27 -20.46
N ALA A 725 -7.58 -0.71 -20.25
CA ALA A 725 -7.09 -1.12 -18.93
C ALA A 725 -7.19 0.01 -17.90
N TRP A 726 -6.90 1.26 -18.27
CA TRP A 726 -7.07 2.42 -17.37
C TRP A 726 -8.52 2.63 -16.90
N VAL A 727 -9.52 2.15 -17.64
CA VAL A 727 -10.93 2.26 -17.26
C VAL A 727 -11.40 1.04 -16.47
N ILE A 728 -11.13 -0.17 -16.97
CA ILE A 728 -11.76 -1.40 -16.46
C ILE A 728 -11.02 -2.07 -15.30
N THR A 729 -9.70 -1.85 -15.17
CA THR A 729 -8.87 -2.58 -14.20
C THR A 729 -9.37 -2.45 -12.75
N PRO A 730 -9.80 -1.28 -12.24
CA PRO A 730 -10.31 -1.18 -10.87
C PRO A 730 -11.52 -2.10 -10.60
N ILE A 731 -12.39 -2.28 -11.59
CA ILE A 731 -13.57 -3.15 -11.48
C ILE A 731 -13.18 -4.63 -11.64
N LEU A 732 -12.22 -4.93 -12.51
CA LEU A 732 -11.69 -6.29 -12.70
C LEU A 732 -11.12 -6.86 -11.39
N PHE A 733 -10.49 -6.01 -10.58
CA PHE A 733 -9.92 -6.35 -9.28
C PHE A 733 -10.86 -6.04 -8.09
N SER A 734 -12.15 -5.79 -8.34
CA SER A 734 -13.15 -5.61 -7.28
C SER A 734 -13.69 -6.95 -6.81
N PRO A 735 -13.69 -7.25 -5.50
CA PRO A 735 -14.21 -8.52 -4.98
C PRO A 735 -15.74 -8.58 -5.07
N PHE A 736 -16.27 -9.81 -5.08
CA PHE A 736 -17.70 -10.14 -4.99
C PHE A 736 -18.63 -9.29 -5.87
N PRO A 737 -18.69 -9.53 -7.20
CA PRO A 737 -19.61 -8.83 -8.10
C PRO A 737 -21.07 -9.29 -7.89
N ARG A 738 -21.63 -9.09 -6.68
CA ARG A 738 -23.00 -9.49 -6.32
C ARG A 738 -24.01 -8.45 -6.80
N TRP A 739 -25.16 -8.92 -7.26
CA TRP A 739 -26.23 -8.04 -7.74
C TRP A 739 -26.69 -6.99 -6.72
N ASN A 740 -26.66 -7.31 -5.42
CA ASN A 740 -27.03 -6.35 -4.38
C ASN A 740 -26.02 -5.21 -4.27
N LEU A 741 -24.72 -5.52 -4.28
CA LEU A 741 -23.63 -4.53 -4.27
C LEU A 741 -23.63 -3.70 -5.55
N ILE A 742 -23.80 -4.33 -6.73
CA ILE A 742 -23.90 -3.62 -8.01
C ILE A 742 -25.06 -2.62 -8.00
N ARG A 743 -26.23 -2.98 -7.45
CA ARG A 743 -27.38 -2.07 -7.33
C ARG A 743 -27.09 -0.91 -6.37
N GLN A 744 -26.39 -1.17 -5.28
CA GLN A 744 -25.96 -0.15 -4.33
C GLN A 744 -24.98 0.82 -4.98
N ASP A 745 -23.92 0.32 -5.62
CA ASP A 745 -22.92 1.13 -6.32
C ASP A 745 -23.53 1.96 -7.45
N LEU A 746 -24.43 1.37 -8.25
CA LEU A 746 -25.15 2.06 -9.31
C LEU A 746 -25.96 3.23 -8.74
N ARG A 747 -26.68 3.00 -7.63
CA ARG A 747 -27.48 4.02 -6.95
C ARG A 747 -26.59 5.12 -6.38
N GLU A 748 -25.54 4.76 -5.66
CA GLU A 748 -24.63 5.72 -5.01
C GLU A 748 -23.86 6.55 -6.03
N PHE A 749 -23.31 5.93 -7.08
CA PHE A 749 -22.57 6.64 -8.10
C PHE A 749 -23.51 7.49 -8.97
N SER A 750 -24.72 7.00 -9.29
CA SER A 750 -25.75 7.83 -9.93
C SER A 750 -26.12 9.02 -9.06
N ASN A 751 -26.35 8.81 -7.76
CA ASN A 751 -26.64 9.89 -6.80
C ASN A 751 -25.47 10.88 -6.67
N PHE A 752 -24.23 10.44 -6.83
CA PHE A 752 -23.06 11.32 -6.86
C PHE A 752 -22.99 12.16 -8.14
N ILE A 753 -23.34 11.57 -9.29
CA ILE A 753 -23.39 12.27 -10.59
C ILE A 753 -24.52 13.29 -10.62
N THR A 754 -25.71 12.92 -10.12
CA THR A 754 -26.90 13.79 -10.09
C THR A 754 -27.01 14.61 -8.81
N GLY A 755 -26.11 14.40 -7.85
CA GLY A 755 -26.14 15.00 -6.53
C GLY A 755 -26.02 16.52 -6.62
N GLY A 756 -26.89 17.23 -5.91
CA GLY A 756 -26.80 18.67 -5.75
C GLY A 756 -26.05 19.03 -4.47
N ALA A 757 -24.98 19.83 -4.56
CA ALA A 757 -24.49 20.72 -3.49
C ALA A 757 -23.18 21.42 -3.92
N GLY A 758 -22.98 22.67 -3.48
CA GLY A 758 -21.76 23.45 -3.65
C GLY A 758 -21.86 24.65 -4.60
N THR A 759 -23.06 25.15 -4.91
CA THR A 759 -23.24 26.16 -5.96
C THR A 759 -23.21 27.59 -5.43
N GLY A 760 -23.43 27.83 -4.14
CA GLY A 760 -23.45 29.18 -3.53
C GLY A 760 -22.06 29.81 -3.37
N GLY A 761 -21.98 31.15 -3.37
CA GLY A 761 -20.71 31.85 -3.11
C GLY A 761 -20.14 31.55 -1.71
N ASP A 762 -21.02 31.35 -0.73
CA ASP A 762 -20.66 31.08 0.67
C ASP A 762 -20.09 29.66 0.89
N GLU A 763 -20.44 28.71 0.02
CA GLU A 763 -20.00 27.31 0.07
C GLU A 763 -18.64 27.09 -0.59
N ILE A 764 -18.10 28.08 -1.34
CA ILE A 764 -16.82 27.94 -2.06
C ILE A 764 -15.68 27.52 -1.14
N LYS A 765 -15.63 28.04 0.09
CA LYS A 765 -14.59 27.67 1.06
C LYS A 765 -14.70 26.19 1.45
N GLU A 766 -15.92 25.73 1.69
CA GLU A 766 -16.21 24.34 2.02
C GLU A 766 -15.84 23.41 0.84
N VAL A 767 -16.16 23.80 -0.40
CA VAL A 767 -15.76 23.07 -1.62
C VAL A 767 -14.25 22.93 -1.73
N VAL A 768 -13.49 23.99 -1.47
CA VAL A 768 -12.02 23.97 -1.49
C VAL A 768 -11.47 23.07 -0.38
N GLU A 769 -12.02 23.16 0.83
CA GLU A 769 -11.60 22.34 1.96
C GLU A 769 -11.91 20.85 1.72
N ARG A 770 -13.13 20.51 1.32
CA ARG A 770 -13.53 19.14 0.97
C ARG A 770 -12.75 18.59 -0.22
N GLY A 771 -12.48 19.42 -1.21
CA GLY A 771 -11.63 19.07 -2.35
C GLY A 771 -10.21 18.68 -1.94
N LYS A 772 -9.62 19.42 -1.00
CA LYS A 772 -8.31 19.06 -0.41
C LYS A 772 -8.36 17.77 0.39
N LYS A 773 -9.51 17.48 1.03
CA LYS A 773 -9.77 16.26 1.81
C LYS A 773 -10.24 15.06 0.97
N GLY A 774 -10.55 15.26 -0.32
CA GLY A 774 -11.17 14.22 -1.15
C GLY A 774 -12.59 13.81 -0.74
N THR A 775 -13.25 14.55 0.16
CA THR A 775 -14.58 14.22 0.73
C THR A 775 -15.73 14.95 0.01
N VAL A 776 -15.61 15.09 -1.31
CA VAL A 776 -16.56 15.84 -2.14
C VAL A 776 -17.93 15.15 -2.19
N ARG A 777 -19.03 15.93 -2.15
CA ARG A 777 -20.40 15.41 -2.09
C ARG A 777 -20.97 15.04 -3.44
N SER A 778 -20.57 15.75 -4.49
CA SER A 778 -21.10 15.60 -5.84
C SER A 778 -20.01 15.65 -6.91
N LEU A 779 -20.34 15.18 -8.11
CA LEU A 779 -19.47 15.31 -9.28
C LEU A 779 -19.17 16.79 -9.61
N PHE A 780 -20.15 17.67 -9.41
CA PHE A 780 -19.97 19.12 -9.63
C PHE A 780 -18.94 19.70 -8.66
N GLU A 781 -19.06 19.39 -7.37
CA GLU A 781 -18.12 19.81 -6.34
C GLU A 781 -16.70 19.27 -6.61
N CYS A 782 -16.60 18.01 -7.03
CA CYS A 782 -15.35 17.36 -7.43
C CYS A 782 -14.64 18.13 -8.55
N GLY A 783 -15.37 18.43 -9.62
CA GLY A 783 -14.84 19.17 -10.77
C GLY A 783 -14.47 20.61 -10.45
N LEU A 784 -15.31 21.29 -9.67
CA LEU A 784 -15.08 22.68 -9.28
C LEU A 784 -13.86 22.82 -8.37
N ALA A 785 -13.69 21.92 -7.40
CA ALA A 785 -12.54 21.91 -6.51
C ALA A 785 -11.21 21.73 -7.25
N ASP A 786 -11.15 20.84 -8.27
CA ASP A 786 -9.95 20.65 -9.09
C ASP A 786 -9.60 21.90 -9.93
N GLU A 787 -10.62 22.55 -10.51
CA GLU A 787 -10.43 23.81 -11.23
C GLU A 787 -9.96 24.92 -10.28
N MET A 788 -10.53 25.01 -9.07
CA MET A 788 -10.08 25.97 -8.06
C MET A 788 -8.63 25.72 -7.64
N SER A 789 -8.24 24.47 -7.33
CA SER A 789 -6.85 24.14 -7.00
C SER A 789 -5.91 24.48 -8.15
N THR A 790 -6.25 24.11 -9.38
CA THR A 790 -5.41 24.35 -10.56
C THR A 790 -5.18 25.84 -10.81
N TRP A 791 -6.25 26.65 -10.81
CA TRP A 791 -6.16 28.07 -11.17
C TRP A 791 -5.69 28.97 -10.04
N THR A 792 -5.79 28.53 -8.78
CA THR A 792 -5.33 29.28 -7.61
C THR A 792 -3.91 28.88 -7.19
N GLU A 793 -3.56 27.59 -7.18
CA GLU A 793 -2.30 27.09 -6.61
C GLU A 793 -1.16 27.03 -7.63
N ALA A 794 -1.44 26.78 -8.92
CA ALA A 794 -0.38 26.66 -9.92
C ALA A 794 0.32 28.00 -10.20
N PRO A 795 1.64 28.03 -10.50
CA PRO A 795 2.34 29.25 -10.90
C PRO A 795 1.76 29.83 -12.20
N LEU A 796 1.64 31.16 -12.28
CA LEU A 796 1.08 31.83 -13.46
C LEU A 796 1.87 31.52 -14.74
N LEU A 797 3.21 31.46 -14.64
CA LEU A 797 4.07 31.11 -15.78
C LEU A 797 3.76 29.71 -16.32
N THR A 798 3.53 28.73 -15.44
CA THR A 798 3.17 27.37 -15.83
C THR A 798 1.82 27.34 -16.54
N LEU A 799 0.83 28.09 -16.05
CA LEU A 799 -0.48 28.20 -16.69
C LEU A 799 -0.39 28.88 -18.06
N LEU A 800 0.37 29.96 -18.18
CA LEU A 800 0.63 30.66 -19.44
C LEU A 800 1.33 29.76 -20.46
N ALA A 801 2.40 29.06 -20.05
CA ALA A 801 3.12 28.15 -20.92
C ALA A 801 2.23 26.97 -21.36
N SER A 802 1.46 26.39 -20.45
CA SER A 802 0.49 25.33 -20.77
C SER A 802 -0.56 25.82 -21.75
N TRP A 803 -1.12 27.02 -21.56
CA TRP A 803 -2.11 27.59 -22.46
C TRP A 803 -1.52 27.87 -23.85
N ALA A 804 -0.35 28.51 -23.91
CA ALA A 804 0.33 28.83 -25.16
C ALA A 804 0.66 27.56 -25.97
N CYS A 805 1.15 26.51 -25.30
CA CYS A 805 1.40 25.23 -25.94
C CYS A 805 0.12 24.63 -26.55
N ARG A 806 -0.98 24.59 -25.78
CA ARG A 806 -2.28 24.10 -26.28
C ARG A 806 -2.82 24.97 -27.43
N ALA A 807 -2.62 26.28 -27.38
CA ALA A 807 -3.04 27.20 -28.43
C ALA A 807 -2.25 26.96 -29.73
N ILE A 808 -0.94 26.77 -29.64
CA ILE A 808 -0.08 26.42 -30.78
C ILE A 808 -0.52 25.09 -31.40
N VAL A 809 -0.69 24.03 -30.58
CA VAL A 809 -1.15 22.72 -31.06
C VAL A 809 -2.52 22.83 -31.73
N THR A 810 -3.44 23.60 -31.15
CA THR A 810 -4.78 23.79 -31.74
C THR A 810 -4.71 24.56 -33.05
N GLY A 811 -3.88 25.60 -33.12
CA GLY A 811 -3.62 26.33 -34.36
C GLY A 811 -3.12 25.39 -35.46
N LEU A 812 -2.12 24.56 -35.15
CA LEU A 812 -1.58 23.56 -36.08
C LEU A 812 -2.64 22.53 -36.51
N VAL A 813 -3.45 22.03 -35.58
CA VAL A 813 -4.54 21.09 -35.90
C VAL A 813 -5.58 21.75 -36.79
N ILE A 814 -6.02 22.97 -36.48
CA ILE A 814 -7.00 23.70 -37.31
C ILE A 814 -6.46 23.97 -38.70
N THR A 815 -5.19 24.35 -38.85
CA THR A 815 -4.61 24.62 -40.18
C THR A 815 -4.35 23.37 -41.01
N THR A 816 -4.33 22.19 -40.38
CA THR A 816 -4.05 20.91 -41.06
C THR A 816 -5.29 20.06 -41.27
N LEU A 817 -6.37 20.30 -40.54
CA LEU A 817 -7.62 19.59 -40.73
C LEU A 817 -8.31 19.98 -42.06
N PRO A 818 -8.92 19.01 -42.75
CA PRO A 818 -9.79 19.30 -43.89
C PRO A 818 -10.90 20.30 -43.52
N ALA A 819 -11.14 21.28 -44.39
CA ALA A 819 -12.16 22.32 -44.17
C ALA A 819 -13.56 21.71 -43.95
N GLU A 820 -13.80 20.56 -44.58
CA GLU A 820 -15.02 19.76 -44.49
C GLU A 820 -15.37 19.32 -43.07
N ILE A 821 -14.39 19.19 -42.18
CA ILE A 821 -14.59 18.85 -40.76
C ILE A 821 -14.97 20.11 -39.98
N LEU A 822 -14.44 21.28 -40.35
CA LEU A 822 -14.73 22.55 -39.68
C LEU A 822 -16.13 23.08 -40.01
N ASP A 823 -16.76 22.62 -41.11
CA ASP A 823 -18.13 22.96 -41.51
C ASP A 823 -19.17 22.66 -40.41
N PHE A 824 -18.90 21.74 -39.48
CA PHE A 824 -19.81 21.40 -38.39
C PHE A 824 -19.76 22.40 -37.22
N MET A 825 -18.75 23.28 -37.15
CA MET A 825 -18.57 24.24 -36.04
C MET A 825 -19.76 25.17 -35.77
N PRO A 826 -20.43 25.74 -36.80
CA PRO A 826 -21.57 26.64 -36.59
C PRO A 826 -22.74 25.98 -35.86
N ILE A 827 -22.93 24.67 -36.01
CA ILE A 827 -23.98 23.89 -35.31
C ILE A 827 -23.74 23.96 -33.80
N PHE A 828 -22.49 23.73 -33.39
CA PHE A 828 -22.10 23.74 -31.98
C PHE A 828 -22.12 25.14 -31.38
N LEU A 829 -21.76 26.17 -32.15
CA LEU A 829 -21.87 27.58 -31.73
C LEU A 829 -23.33 27.99 -31.49
N LEU A 830 -24.25 27.55 -32.36
CA LEU A 830 -25.68 27.82 -32.20
C LEU A 830 -26.24 27.12 -30.95
N ALA A 831 -25.91 25.84 -30.76
CA ALA A 831 -26.30 25.09 -29.56
C ALA A 831 -25.71 25.70 -28.28
N LEU A 832 -24.44 26.13 -28.30
CA LEU A 832 -23.80 26.84 -27.18
C LEU A 832 -24.53 28.13 -26.84
N SER A 833 -24.98 28.89 -27.85
CA SER A 833 -25.74 30.13 -27.64
C SER A 833 -27.05 29.90 -26.90
N PHE A 834 -27.80 28.85 -27.26
CA PHE A 834 -28.99 28.44 -26.50
C PHE A 834 -28.64 27.96 -25.10
N SER A 835 -27.58 27.17 -24.95
CA SER A 835 -27.09 26.73 -23.65
C SER A 835 -26.73 27.90 -22.74
N TRP A 836 -26.14 28.99 -23.28
CA TRP A 836 -25.83 30.19 -22.51
C TRP A 836 -27.06 30.94 -22.02
N VAL A 837 -28.15 30.97 -22.79
CA VAL A 837 -29.43 31.54 -22.32
C VAL A 837 -29.97 30.75 -21.12
N VAL A 838 -29.90 29.41 -21.18
CA VAL A 838 -30.32 28.54 -20.07
C VAL A 838 -29.41 28.71 -18.85
N VAL A 839 -28.09 28.80 -19.05
CA VAL A 839 -27.11 29.06 -17.98
C VAL A 839 -27.29 30.46 -17.37
N LEU A 840 -27.70 31.45 -18.14
CA LEU A 840 -28.07 32.76 -17.59
C LEU A 840 -29.30 32.63 -16.67
N GLY A 841 -30.30 31.85 -17.09
CA GLY A 841 -31.45 31.47 -16.26
C GLY A 841 -31.03 30.79 -14.94
N TYR A 842 -30.02 29.91 -14.98
CA TYR A 842 -29.44 29.30 -13.78
C TYR A 842 -28.93 30.34 -12.76
N PHE A 843 -28.18 31.35 -13.22
CA PHE A 843 -27.67 32.40 -12.33
C PHE A 843 -28.78 33.35 -11.84
N LEU A 844 -29.75 33.67 -12.68
CA LEU A 844 -30.88 34.56 -12.33
C LEU A 844 -31.89 33.90 -11.39
N ALA A 845 -32.09 32.58 -11.50
CA ALA A 845 -33.04 31.82 -10.70
C ALA A 845 -32.43 31.23 -9.42
N GLY A 846 -31.39 31.87 -8.87
CA GLY A 846 -30.79 31.47 -7.59
C GLY A 846 -30.09 30.12 -7.62
N LEU A 847 -29.40 29.77 -8.71
CA LEU A 847 -28.59 28.55 -8.86
C LEU A 847 -29.41 27.25 -8.88
N ASN A 848 -30.60 27.30 -9.47
CA ASN A 848 -31.48 26.13 -9.58
C ASN A 848 -30.95 25.10 -10.60
N ASN A 849 -30.59 23.91 -10.12
CA ASN A 849 -30.01 22.81 -10.89
C ASN A 849 -30.89 22.32 -12.07
N VAL A 850 -32.20 22.59 -12.06
CA VAL A 850 -33.07 22.29 -13.22
C VAL A 850 -32.57 22.97 -14.48
N PHE A 851 -32.05 24.21 -14.39
CA PHE A 851 -31.48 24.90 -15.54
C PHE A 851 -30.19 24.23 -16.05
N LEU A 852 -29.36 23.67 -15.17
CA LEU A 852 -28.17 22.92 -15.59
C LEU A 852 -28.57 21.64 -16.35
N VAL A 853 -29.60 20.93 -15.88
CA VAL A 853 -30.16 19.76 -16.59
C VAL A 853 -30.73 20.16 -17.95
N LEU A 854 -31.53 21.23 -18.01
CA LEU A 854 -32.08 21.75 -19.26
C LEU A 854 -30.97 22.16 -20.25
N SER A 855 -29.87 22.75 -19.76
CA SER A 855 -28.74 23.14 -20.60
C SER A 855 -28.06 21.94 -21.26
N PHE A 856 -28.13 20.75 -20.65
CA PHE A 856 -27.62 19.51 -21.24
C PHE A 856 -28.54 18.99 -22.37
N LEU A 857 -29.85 19.14 -22.23
CA LEU A 857 -30.84 18.72 -23.24
C LEU A 857 -30.77 19.51 -24.56
N VAL A 858 -30.01 20.61 -24.60
CA VAL A 858 -29.75 21.37 -25.82
C VAL A 858 -28.87 20.58 -26.80
N TRP A 859 -27.97 19.71 -26.31
CA TRP A 859 -27.00 19.01 -27.16
C TRP A 859 -27.60 17.97 -28.11
N PRO A 860 -28.58 17.14 -27.73
CA PRO A 860 -29.30 16.27 -28.67
C PRO A 860 -29.95 17.04 -29.83
N ALA A 861 -30.33 18.30 -29.63
CA ALA A 861 -30.92 19.13 -30.68
C ALA A 861 -29.91 19.53 -31.78
N THR A 862 -28.60 19.32 -31.58
CA THR A 862 -27.59 19.57 -32.63
C THR A 862 -27.79 18.71 -33.87
N ILE A 863 -28.36 17.50 -33.73
CA ILE A 863 -28.63 16.58 -34.86
C ILE A 863 -29.70 17.14 -35.79
N PRO A 864 -30.93 17.49 -35.34
CA PRO A 864 -31.92 18.11 -36.21
C PRO A 864 -31.50 19.52 -36.67
N VAL A 865 -30.78 20.28 -35.84
CA VAL A 865 -30.26 21.61 -36.22
C VAL A 865 -29.19 21.50 -37.30
N ALA A 866 -28.42 20.42 -37.36
CA ALA A 866 -27.42 20.21 -38.42
C ALA A 866 -28.07 20.26 -39.82
N HIS A 867 -29.24 19.64 -39.99
CA HIS A 867 -29.98 19.71 -41.25
C HIS A 867 -30.36 21.15 -41.66
N LEU A 868 -30.61 22.03 -40.69
CA LEU A 868 -30.97 23.43 -40.93
C LEU A 868 -29.74 24.31 -41.23
N VAL A 869 -28.62 24.06 -40.55
CA VAL A 869 -27.42 24.92 -40.61
C VAL A 869 -26.52 24.55 -41.79
N ILE A 870 -26.27 23.26 -42.02
CA ILE A 870 -25.36 22.77 -43.07
C ILE A 870 -26.07 22.04 -44.22
N GLY A 871 -27.40 21.91 -44.15
CA GLY A 871 -28.22 21.40 -45.26
C GLY A 871 -27.87 19.98 -45.68
N VAL A 872 -27.76 19.77 -47.01
CA VAL A 872 -27.48 18.47 -47.65
C VAL A 872 -26.12 17.89 -47.22
N ARG A 873 -25.21 18.71 -46.68
CA ARG A 873 -23.89 18.28 -46.17
C ARG A 873 -24.01 17.23 -45.05
N TRP A 874 -25.01 17.37 -44.18
CA TRP A 874 -25.25 16.42 -43.09
C TRP A 874 -25.76 15.06 -43.60
N SER A 875 -26.53 15.05 -44.70
CA SER A 875 -27.22 13.86 -45.20
C SER A 875 -26.52 13.15 -46.36
N SER A 876 -25.61 13.81 -47.09
CA SER A 876 -24.95 13.25 -48.29
C SER A 876 -23.48 12.87 -48.05
N PRO A 877 -23.02 11.66 -48.44
CA PRO A 877 -23.78 10.57 -49.06
C PRO A 877 -24.72 9.84 -48.09
N HIS A 878 -24.34 9.69 -46.82
CA HIS A 878 -25.21 9.26 -45.71
C HIS A 878 -24.70 9.86 -44.40
N SER A 879 -25.60 10.18 -43.46
CA SER A 879 -25.22 10.76 -42.16
C SER A 879 -24.27 9.87 -41.35
N TRP A 880 -24.33 8.55 -41.51
CA TRP A 880 -23.40 7.61 -40.86
C TRP A 880 -21.95 7.74 -41.38
N VAL A 881 -21.77 8.10 -42.64
CA VAL A 881 -20.44 8.34 -43.24
C VAL A 881 -19.86 9.67 -42.74
N ARG A 882 -20.72 10.62 -42.38
CA ARG A 882 -20.35 11.96 -41.89
C ARG A 882 -20.27 12.07 -40.37
N LEU A 883 -20.86 11.11 -39.64
CA LEU A 883 -20.81 11.04 -38.18
C LEU A 883 -19.37 11.13 -37.63
N PRO A 884 -18.36 10.47 -38.22
CA PRO A 884 -16.97 10.64 -37.79
C PRO A 884 -16.46 12.09 -37.88
N GLU A 885 -16.73 12.79 -38.99
CA GLU A 885 -16.34 14.19 -39.18
C GLU A 885 -17.01 15.09 -38.13
N TYR A 886 -18.31 14.87 -37.87
CA TYR A 886 -19.07 15.56 -36.83
C TYR A 886 -18.47 15.35 -35.43
N LEU A 887 -18.09 14.11 -35.08
CA LEU A 887 -17.49 13.79 -33.78
C LEU A 887 -16.11 14.43 -33.62
N ILE A 888 -15.27 14.41 -34.66
CA ILE A 888 -13.97 15.11 -34.65
C ILE A 888 -14.17 16.60 -34.43
N SER A 889 -15.11 17.21 -35.18
CA SER A 889 -15.42 18.63 -35.05
C SER A 889 -15.96 18.98 -33.66
N LEU A 890 -16.82 18.16 -33.07
CA LEU A 890 -17.32 18.34 -31.70
C LEU A 890 -16.17 18.34 -30.69
N CYS A 891 -15.22 17.41 -30.85
CA CYS A 891 -14.10 17.29 -29.93
C CYS A 891 -13.14 18.47 -30.05
N LEU A 892 -12.86 18.91 -31.27
CA LEU A 892 -12.10 20.13 -31.51
C LEU A 892 -12.82 21.36 -30.94
N PHE A 893 -14.14 21.45 -31.11
CA PHE A 893 -14.96 22.53 -30.54
C PHE A 893 -14.84 22.58 -29.01
N LEU A 894 -15.02 21.44 -28.32
CA LEU A 894 -14.87 21.35 -26.87
C LEU A 894 -13.44 21.69 -26.42
N TYR A 895 -12.43 21.31 -27.20
CA TYR A 895 -11.03 21.66 -26.93
C TYR A 895 -10.80 23.18 -27.04
N MET A 896 -11.33 23.82 -28.09
CA MET A 896 -11.28 25.28 -28.28
C MET A 896 -12.03 26.02 -27.16
N LEU A 897 -13.18 25.50 -26.71
CA LEU A 897 -13.93 26.06 -25.59
C LEU A 897 -13.10 26.04 -24.30
N GLY A 898 -12.35 24.94 -24.06
CA GLY A 898 -11.39 24.84 -22.95
C GLY A 898 -10.22 25.84 -23.06
N LEU A 899 -9.74 26.13 -24.28
CA LEU A 899 -8.73 27.16 -24.52
C LEU A 899 -9.26 28.57 -24.24
N ALA A 900 -10.47 28.87 -24.70
CA ALA A 900 -11.14 30.15 -24.45
C ALA A 900 -11.34 30.36 -22.94
N LYS A 901 -11.80 29.34 -22.21
CA LYS A 901 -11.85 29.35 -20.74
C LYS A 901 -10.51 29.69 -20.11
N GLY A 902 -9.45 29.01 -20.57
CA GLY A 902 -8.10 29.22 -20.04
C GLY A 902 -7.60 30.65 -20.26
N PHE A 903 -7.89 31.23 -21.42
CA PHE A 903 -7.55 32.62 -21.75
C PHE A 903 -8.28 33.61 -20.82
N VAL A 904 -9.59 33.43 -20.64
CA VAL A 904 -10.39 34.27 -19.72
C VAL A 904 -9.84 34.19 -18.29
N LEU A 905 -9.55 32.99 -17.79
CA LEU A 905 -9.03 32.83 -16.42
C LEU A 905 -7.62 33.39 -16.24
N LEU A 906 -6.76 33.32 -17.26
CA LEU A 906 -5.45 33.97 -17.25
C LEU A 906 -5.58 35.50 -17.15
N ILE A 907 -6.50 36.09 -17.92
CA ILE A 907 -6.80 37.52 -17.87
C ILE A 907 -7.35 37.89 -16.49
N CYS A 908 -8.36 37.18 -15.98
CA CYS A 908 -8.93 37.42 -14.65
C CYS A 908 -7.86 37.38 -13.57
N ARG A 909 -7.01 36.33 -13.56
CA ARG A 909 -5.93 36.19 -12.59
C ARG A 909 -4.89 37.30 -12.71
N GLY A 910 -4.51 37.68 -13.93
CA GLY A 910 -3.58 38.79 -14.19
C GLY A 910 -4.12 40.12 -13.69
N ILE A 911 -5.37 40.46 -14.02
CA ILE A 911 -6.03 41.70 -13.58
C ILE A 911 -6.09 41.76 -12.05
N HIS A 912 -6.51 40.70 -11.38
CA HIS A 912 -6.62 40.67 -9.92
C HIS A 912 -5.26 40.69 -9.18
N GLN A 913 -4.17 40.29 -9.82
CA GLN A 913 -2.82 40.38 -9.26
C GLN A 913 -2.15 41.75 -9.48
N LEU A 914 -2.56 42.50 -10.51
CA LEU A 914 -1.96 43.78 -10.89
C LEU A 914 -2.69 45.01 -10.30
N LEU A 915 -3.90 44.86 -9.75
CA LEU A 915 -4.69 45.95 -9.18
C LEU A 915 -4.22 46.30 -7.74
N PRO A 916 -3.61 47.47 -7.50
CA PRO A 916 -2.97 47.81 -6.22
C PRO A 916 -3.93 48.10 -5.05
N TRP A 917 -5.22 48.32 -5.31
CA TRP A 917 -6.23 48.70 -4.31
C TRP A 917 -7.02 47.53 -3.68
N MET A 918 -6.73 46.27 -4.05
CA MET A 918 -7.49 45.11 -3.57
C MET A 918 -6.68 44.29 -2.58
N SER A 919 -7.27 43.93 -1.43
CA SER A 919 -6.62 43.02 -0.48
C SER A 919 -6.43 41.63 -1.11
N ARG A 920 -5.33 40.93 -0.79
CA ARG A 920 -5.06 39.58 -1.33
C ARG A 920 -6.22 38.61 -1.13
N ARG A 921 -6.89 38.64 0.03
CA ARG A 921 -8.09 37.83 0.29
C ARG A 921 -9.27 38.18 -0.63
N GLY A 922 -9.50 39.47 -0.87
CA GLY A 922 -10.57 39.93 -1.77
C GLY A 922 -10.31 39.52 -3.23
N ALA A 923 -9.06 39.62 -3.68
CA ALA A 923 -8.64 39.17 -5.01
C ALA A 923 -8.84 37.66 -5.20
N THR A 924 -8.49 36.83 -4.22
CA THR A 924 -8.72 35.37 -4.27
C THR A 924 -10.21 35.03 -4.29
N GLY A 925 -11.04 35.72 -3.49
CA GLY A 925 -12.49 35.49 -3.48
C GLY A 925 -13.13 35.76 -4.85
N ARG A 926 -12.78 36.90 -5.48
CA ARG A 926 -13.25 37.23 -6.84
C ARG A 926 -12.77 36.24 -7.89
N LEU A 927 -11.52 35.78 -7.79
CA LEU A 927 -11.00 34.75 -8.69
C LEU A 927 -11.79 33.44 -8.56
N HIS A 928 -12.15 33.01 -7.35
CA HIS A 928 -12.98 31.82 -7.16
C HIS A 928 -14.38 31.98 -7.79
N GLU A 929 -15.00 33.16 -7.69
CA GLU A 929 -16.26 33.46 -8.38
C GLU A 929 -16.09 33.35 -9.91
N CYS A 930 -15.03 33.93 -10.47
CA CYS A 930 -14.72 33.82 -11.91
C CYS A 930 -14.51 32.38 -12.36
N ILE A 931 -13.78 31.57 -11.57
CA ILE A 931 -13.57 30.14 -11.85
C ILE A 931 -14.90 29.39 -11.89
N ARG A 932 -15.76 29.59 -10.88
CA ARG A 932 -17.10 28.98 -10.83
C ARG A 932 -17.96 29.35 -12.02
N THR A 933 -18.00 30.63 -12.38
CA THR A 933 -18.76 31.09 -13.55
C THR A 933 -18.22 30.46 -14.84
N CYS A 934 -16.89 30.45 -15.01
CA CYS A 934 -16.25 29.82 -16.17
C CYS A 934 -16.49 28.31 -16.24
N PHE A 935 -16.55 27.62 -15.10
CA PHE A 935 -16.83 26.18 -15.01
C PHE A 935 -18.20 25.81 -15.60
N VAL A 936 -19.21 26.65 -15.36
CA VAL A 936 -20.55 26.49 -15.92
C VAL A 936 -20.63 27.00 -17.35
N TYR A 937 -20.15 28.21 -17.60
CA TYR A 937 -20.27 28.91 -18.88
C TYR A 937 -19.54 28.23 -20.03
N PHE A 938 -18.37 27.63 -19.77
CA PHE A 938 -17.58 26.86 -20.75
C PHE A 938 -17.86 25.35 -20.69
N LEU A 939 -18.97 24.93 -20.08
CA LEU A 939 -19.51 23.57 -20.12
C LEU A 939 -18.59 22.47 -19.54
N VAL A 940 -17.64 22.85 -18.69
CA VAL A 940 -16.70 21.89 -18.08
C VAL A 940 -17.46 20.84 -17.27
N HIS A 941 -18.49 21.27 -16.52
CA HIS A 941 -19.36 20.39 -15.75
C HIS A 941 -20.11 19.36 -16.63
N GLN A 942 -20.56 19.73 -17.83
CA GLN A 942 -21.26 18.82 -18.73
C GLN A 942 -20.31 17.78 -19.33
N VAL A 943 -19.09 18.19 -19.70
CA VAL A 943 -18.06 17.25 -20.20
C VAL A 943 -17.73 16.23 -19.12
N GLN A 944 -17.56 16.66 -17.87
CA GLN A 944 -17.32 15.76 -16.73
C GLN A 944 -18.50 14.82 -16.46
N LEU A 945 -19.73 15.31 -16.61
CA LEU A 945 -20.95 14.50 -16.48
C LEU A 945 -21.00 13.39 -17.55
N VAL A 946 -20.72 13.70 -18.81
CA VAL A 946 -20.66 12.69 -19.89
C VAL A 946 -19.57 11.65 -19.58
N GLN A 947 -18.38 12.09 -19.17
CA GLN A 947 -17.29 11.19 -18.79
C GLN A 947 -17.69 10.25 -17.64
N ALA A 948 -18.35 10.78 -16.60
CA ALA A 948 -18.82 9.98 -15.47
C ALA A 948 -19.88 8.94 -15.89
N TYR A 949 -20.83 9.30 -16.76
CA TYR A 949 -21.81 8.34 -17.27
C TYR A 949 -21.19 7.25 -18.16
N VAL A 950 -20.16 7.57 -18.94
CA VAL A 950 -19.41 6.56 -19.70
C VAL A 950 -18.71 5.58 -18.77
N VAL A 951 -18.12 6.06 -17.67
CA VAL A 951 -17.54 5.20 -16.64
C VAL A 951 -18.62 4.38 -15.94
N LEU A 952 -19.76 4.97 -15.57
CA LEU A 952 -20.90 4.27 -14.97
C LEU A 952 -21.38 3.11 -15.86
N ALA A 953 -21.58 3.38 -17.15
CA ALA A 953 -22.01 2.37 -18.13
C ALA A 953 -20.97 1.26 -18.28
N THR A 954 -19.68 1.62 -18.35
CA THR A 954 -18.58 0.66 -18.45
C THR A 954 -18.51 -0.23 -17.21
N ASN A 955 -18.57 0.37 -16.01
CA ASN A 955 -18.56 -0.37 -14.74
C ASN A 955 -19.76 -1.31 -14.63
N CYS A 956 -20.94 -0.87 -15.07
CA CYS A 956 -22.15 -1.69 -15.09
C CYS A 956 -21.98 -2.91 -16.01
N VAL A 957 -21.47 -2.71 -17.24
CA VAL A 957 -21.23 -3.81 -18.18
C VAL A 957 -20.20 -4.79 -17.62
N VAL A 958 -19.03 -4.29 -17.18
CA VAL A 958 -17.95 -5.14 -16.68
C VAL A 958 -18.40 -5.91 -15.43
N SER A 959 -19.01 -5.23 -14.45
CA SER A 959 -19.48 -5.88 -13.22
C SER A 959 -20.58 -6.90 -13.49
N SER A 960 -21.48 -6.64 -14.44
CA SER A 960 -22.52 -7.60 -14.82
C SER A 960 -21.92 -8.84 -15.49
N VAL A 961 -20.89 -8.67 -16.34
CA VAL A 961 -20.16 -9.79 -16.92
C VAL A 961 -19.47 -10.61 -15.83
N LEU A 962 -18.79 -9.97 -14.88
CA LEU A 962 -18.14 -10.65 -13.75
C LEU A 962 -19.15 -11.39 -12.86
N ALA A 963 -20.30 -10.78 -12.58
CA ALA A 963 -21.39 -11.41 -11.84
C ALA A 963 -21.93 -12.67 -12.53
N ILE A 964 -22.11 -12.60 -13.86
CA ILE A 964 -22.52 -13.75 -14.67
C ILE A 964 -21.44 -14.83 -14.66
N VAL A 965 -20.16 -14.44 -14.77
CA VAL A 965 -19.04 -15.39 -14.71
C VAL A 965 -19.03 -16.13 -13.38
N ASP A 966 -19.20 -15.44 -12.26
CA ASP A 966 -19.26 -16.09 -10.95
C ASP A 966 -20.51 -16.97 -10.78
N MET A 967 -21.65 -16.54 -11.30
CA MET A 967 -22.90 -17.31 -11.23
C MET A 967 -22.85 -18.58 -12.10
N VAL A 968 -22.28 -18.51 -13.30
CA VAL A 968 -22.28 -19.60 -14.29
C VAL A 968 -21.09 -20.55 -14.10
N PHE A 969 -19.91 -20.02 -13.77
CA PHE A 969 -18.66 -20.77 -13.68
C PHE A 969 -18.20 -20.97 -12.23
N CYS A 970 -19.11 -21.28 -11.33
CA CYS A 970 -18.80 -21.67 -9.94
C CYS A 970 -17.84 -20.70 -9.22
N ASN A 971 -18.17 -19.40 -9.23
CA ASN A 971 -17.37 -18.34 -8.64
C ASN A 971 -15.93 -18.23 -9.19
N ALA A 972 -15.73 -18.44 -10.50
CA ALA A 972 -14.42 -18.42 -11.14
C ALA A 972 -13.66 -17.09 -10.97
N HIS A 973 -14.35 -15.94 -10.99
CA HIS A 973 -13.72 -14.64 -10.75
C HIS A 973 -13.34 -14.48 -9.28
N THR A 974 -14.20 -14.88 -8.33
CA THR A 974 -13.86 -14.91 -6.90
C THR A 974 -12.68 -15.86 -6.61
N TRP A 975 -12.61 -17.02 -7.26
CA TRP A 975 -11.48 -17.95 -7.17
C TRP A 975 -10.18 -17.33 -7.67
N PHE A 976 -10.25 -16.67 -8.83
CA PHE A 976 -9.12 -15.99 -9.44
C PHE A 976 -8.64 -14.81 -8.59
N LEU A 977 -9.56 -14.00 -8.05
CA LEU A 977 -9.21 -12.77 -7.37
C LEU A 977 -8.81 -12.98 -5.91
N LEU A 978 -9.52 -13.83 -5.18
CA LEU A 978 -9.33 -14.09 -3.76
C LEU A 978 -8.69 -15.47 -3.54
N ASN A 979 -9.50 -16.52 -3.41
CA ASN A 979 -9.03 -17.88 -3.08
C ASN A 979 -10.10 -18.95 -3.34
N SER A 980 -9.70 -20.21 -3.25
CA SER A 980 -10.56 -21.37 -3.46
C SER A 980 -11.62 -21.57 -2.38
N GLU A 981 -11.34 -21.26 -1.11
CA GLU A 981 -12.29 -21.47 -0.01
C GLU A 981 -13.50 -20.56 -0.14
N MET A 982 -13.29 -19.28 -0.48
CA MET A 982 -14.38 -18.35 -0.76
C MET A 982 -15.18 -18.77 -1.99
N ALA A 983 -14.51 -19.28 -3.04
CA ALA A 983 -15.17 -19.71 -4.27
C ALA A 983 -16.04 -20.98 -4.10
N ARG A 984 -15.76 -21.81 -3.09
CA ARG A 984 -16.53 -23.04 -2.77
C ARG A 984 -17.94 -22.75 -2.22
N THR A 985 -18.16 -21.55 -1.69
CA THR A 985 -19.50 -21.12 -1.23
C THR A 985 -20.45 -21.03 -2.43
N LYS A 986 -21.73 -21.43 -2.30
CA LYS A 986 -22.64 -21.24 -3.43
C LYS A 986 -22.87 -19.74 -3.66
N TYR A 987 -23.06 -19.34 -4.90
CA TYR A 987 -23.36 -17.94 -5.24
C TYR A 987 -24.58 -17.45 -4.44
N GLY A 988 -24.38 -16.43 -3.60
CA GLY A 988 -25.41 -15.86 -2.71
C GLY A 988 -25.34 -16.33 -1.25
N GLU A 989 -24.68 -17.43 -0.94
CA GLU A 989 -24.42 -17.88 0.45
C GLU A 989 -23.24 -17.10 1.06
N ARG A 990 -23.10 -17.13 2.38
CA ARG A 990 -21.95 -16.56 3.10
C ARG A 990 -21.02 -17.66 3.60
N TYR A 991 -19.73 -17.36 3.62
CA TYR A 991 -18.73 -18.25 4.21
C TYR A 991 -18.98 -18.37 5.73
N MET A 992 -18.89 -19.60 6.26
CA MET A 992 -19.17 -19.96 7.66
C MET A 992 -20.64 -19.81 8.15
N GLU A 993 -21.65 -19.62 7.29
CA GLU A 993 -23.05 -19.40 7.74
C GLU A 993 -23.96 -20.66 7.74
N GLN A 994 -23.81 -21.63 6.82
CA GLN A 994 -24.78 -22.74 6.65
C GLN A 994 -24.17 -24.15 6.67
N ASN A 995 -23.45 -24.53 7.74
CA ASN A 995 -22.75 -25.83 7.92
C ASN A 995 -21.78 -26.23 6.78
N SER A 996 -21.69 -25.42 5.73
CA SER A 996 -20.88 -25.66 4.55
C SER A 996 -19.49 -25.09 4.78
N THR A 997 -18.75 -25.62 5.74
CA THR A 997 -17.34 -25.32 5.87
C THR A 997 -16.48 -26.53 6.21
N PHE A 998 -15.31 -26.49 5.60
CA PHE A 998 -14.04 -27.06 6.02
C PHE A 998 -13.74 -28.56 5.91
N TYR A 999 -14.67 -29.50 6.10
CA TYR A 999 -14.28 -30.93 6.04
C TYR A 999 -15.36 -31.93 5.55
N GLU A 1000 -16.64 -31.58 5.47
CA GLU A 1000 -17.69 -32.55 5.11
C GLU A 1000 -17.83 -32.82 3.60
N ARG A 1001 -17.24 -32.00 2.71
CA ARG A 1001 -17.35 -32.19 1.25
C ARG A 1001 -16.13 -32.78 0.56
N ASP A 1002 -14.92 -32.62 1.10
CA ASP A 1002 -13.73 -33.24 0.52
C ASP A 1002 -13.52 -34.62 1.12
N ALA A 1003 -14.01 -35.64 0.41
CA ALA A 1003 -13.66 -37.06 0.60
C ALA A 1003 -12.16 -37.36 0.32
N LEU A 1004 -11.30 -36.32 0.26
CA LEU A 1004 -9.86 -36.37 -0.01
C LEU A 1004 -9.08 -36.09 1.28
N GLY A 1005 -9.27 -36.91 2.31
CA GLY A 1005 -8.20 -37.43 3.18
C GLY A 1005 -7.22 -36.50 3.93
N TYR A 1006 -7.34 -35.17 3.91
CA TYR A 1006 -6.43 -34.28 4.66
C TYR A 1006 -6.86 -34.04 6.11
N GLY A 1007 -8.08 -34.48 6.48
CA GLY A 1007 -8.66 -34.43 7.82
C GLY A 1007 -8.65 -35.77 8.56
N LEU A 1008 -7.98 -36.80 8.03
CA LEU A 1008 -7.54 -37.89 8.89
C LEU A 1008 -6.56 -37.28 9.88
N ASP A 1009 -6.80 -37.52 11.14
CA ASP A 1009 -5.85 -37.31 12.21
C ASP A 1009 -4.50 -37.90 11.73
N LEU A 1010 -3.59 -37.05 11.21
CA LEU A 1010 -2.34 -37.46 10.50
C LEU A 1010 -1.36 -38.28 11.39
N TRP A 1011 -1.81 -38.53 12.61
CA TRP A 1011 -1.30 -39.35 13.68
C TRP A 1011 -2.35 -40.38 14.11
N ASP A 1012 -2.76 -41.26 13.19
CA ASP A 1012 -3.35 -42.53 13.56
C ASP A 1012 -2.20 -43.41 14.07
N LEU A 1013 -1.88 -43.23 15.36
CA LEU A 1013 -0.89 -44.04 16.07
C LEU A 1013 -1.34 -45.52 16.18
N ASP A 1014 -2.59 -45.82 15.79
CA ASP A 1014 -3.20 -47.15 15.87
C ASP A 1014 -3.37 -47.86 14.51
N SER A 1015 -2.92 -47.28 13.38
CA SER A 1015 -2.91 -48.02 12.11
C SER A 1015 -1.68 -48.92 12.00
N GLU A 1016 -1.82 -50.16 12.48
CA GLU A 1016 -1.11 -51.30 11.90
C GLU A 1016 -1.50 -51.39 10.42
N SER A 1017 -0.69 -50.86 9.51
CA SER A 1017 -0.77 -51.23 8.10
C SER A 1017 0.60 -51.66 7.61
N GLU A 1018 0.56 -52.85 7.02
CA GLU A 1018 1.64 -53.73 6.64
C GLU A 1018 2.70 -53.04 5.77
N ALA A 1019 3.95 -53.43 5.99
CA ALA A 1019 5.03 -53.13 5.08
C ALA A 1019 4.67 -53.63 3.66
N PRO A 1020 4.95 -52.86 2.60
CA PRO A 1020 4.88 -53.43 1.26
C PRO A 1020 5.98 -54.49 1.14
N SER A 1021 5.56 -55.74 0.95
CA SER A 1021 6.44 -56.81 0.51
C SER A 1021 6.90 -56.53 -0.92
N ALA A 1022 8.23 -56.43 -1.09
CA ALA A 1022 9.01 -56.44 -2.34
C ALA A 1022 8.96 -55.18 -3.23
#